data_AF-A0A934ZE99-F1
#
_entry.id   AF-A0A934ZE99-F1
#
_cell.length_a   1.000
_cell.length_b   1.000
_cell.length_c   1.000
_cell.angle_alpha   90.00
_cell.angle_beta   90.00
_cell.angle_gamma   90.00
#
_symmetry.space_group_name_H-M   'P 1'
#
loop_
_entity.id
_entity.type
_entity.pdbx_description
1 polymer ?
#
loop_
_entity_poly.entity_id
_entity_poly.type
_entity_poly.pdbx_seq_one_letter_code
_entity_poly.pdbx_strand_id
1 'polypeptide(L)'
;MRLAPCLAVLLAGLTRLAPAAAQPSPSAPTLRWSTGELNPTRALVGLDDDDDDDDGVPDSQQSPAPPADDDRVALSLEGIPTGAVAVTVTGGLRVRDPSGGLVERANLPVRRGAATVELVGVAASARPDDASVELVAGAQRWRVAVTVAAVTVLHGDNAPVYAHRDAVMISRQVTNDETLPRRAAWGERSPDLENVRAEVWDPTPGAEASVRWESSGTPASFVSDPTALRARLAEVAMARPDAATPWRSGYVRLVGDEVDQRAPGVEAQTLRVALRDRVRVRYRRAGVAGEATTDVRVGRPGREDGPMAARMVRARVLVLRDRAQSSGGVPLVGGSEAAALDIGRRQVAIANEVYGQCGVTWGDPSGDVARVVDPPPTTMIAFGDDHGALASGGEVRLRVNGVAMPPLVTRAGWRPIDTAMAMGAMLQARGYRARVTTNPRTTYGARPSADVLVLDRAGRWTNLSTVPGSALSTDLRQGAELAVVDFSDGVDEFNNQNSTSGTLEERALIKPLIDDDVTTMEMIVINRFSRGTRIGEAFVRGDGGSIGNGFLIDRAGIAAEREAWTQSHEAGHILLDQPWHPDNMGPDRPWLLMDADASLGTVAGPKRISTEECARIRSRNGPDAPSPLMQRYDLGAASPDAARYTAWPAQPRYPRPSPSPEAAGAAAVTATPAVTDAPASQYGVRWGG
;
A
#
# COMPACT_ATOMS: atom_id res chain seq x y z
N MET A 1 9.09 47.61 -73.42
CA MET A 1 9.69 48.91 -73.81
C MET A 1 10.61 49.31 -72.67
N ARG A 2 11.95 49.20 -72.83
CA ARG A 2 12.87 50.31 -73.22
C ARG A 2 12.75 51.47 -72.21
N LEU A 3 13.77 51.92 -71.47
CA LEU A 3 15.21 52.08 -71.74
C LEU A 3 15.94 52.40 -70.41
N ALA A 4 17.20 51.97 -70.28
CA ALA A 4 18.26 52.70 -69.54
C ALA A 4 18.85 53.77 -70.50
N PRO A 5 19.57 54.84 -70.08
CA PRO A 5 20.90 54.71 -69.42
C PRO A 5 21.41 55.87 -68.50
N CYS A 6 22.52 55.56 -67.81
CA CYS A 6 23.70 56.38 -67.42
C CYS A 6 23.57 57.82 -66.88
N LEU A 7 24.15 58.07 -65.68
CA LEU A 7 25.36 58.91 -65.53
C LEU A 7 26.00 58.75 -64.12
N ALA A 8 27.33 58.67 -64.07
CA ALA A 8 28.16 58.58 -62.87
C ALA A 8 28.72 59.95 -62.47
N VAL A 9 28.86 60.24 -61.16
CA VAL A 9 29.88 61.17 -60.59
C VAL A 9 30.17 60.79 -59.12
N LEU A 10 31.46 60.67 -58.79
CA LEU A 10 32.04 60.55 -57.44
C LEU A 10 31.73 61.78 -56.57
N LEU A 11 31.55 61.62 -55.25
CA LEU A 11 32.40 62.24 -54.22
C LEU A 11 32.02 61.80 -52.79
N ALA A 12 33.02 61.92 -51.92
CA ALA A 12 33.15 61.37 -50.58
C ALA A 12 32.26 61.99 -49.48
N GLY A 13 32.12 61.25 -48.37
CA GLY A 13 32.02 61.84 -47.04
C GLY A 13 30.91 61.28 -46.13
N LEU A 14 31.32 60.74 -44.98
CA LEU A 14 30.54 60.57 -43.73
C LEU A 14 29.64 59.33 -43.59
N THR A 15 30.25 58.14 -43.47
CA THR A 15 29.65 57.06 -42.65
C THR A 15 30.01 57.30 -41.19
N ARG A 16 29.00 57.69 -40.40
CA ARG A 16 29.04 57.75 -38.94
C ARG A 16 29.46 56.39 -38.40
N LEU A 17 30.56 56.37 -37.65
CA LEU A 17 30.88 55.30 -36.69
C LEU A 17 29.70 55.20 -35.71
N ALA A 18 28.91 54.14 -35.81
CA ALA A 18 28.07 53.73 -34.70
C ALA A 18 29.00 53.39 -33.52
N PRO A 19 28.77 53.91 -32.31
CA PRO A 19 29.56 53.51 -31.16
C PRO A 19 29.37 52.01 -30.98
N ALA A 20 30.47 51.27 -30.96
CA ALA A 20 30.48 49.90 -30.49
C ALA A 20 29.77 49.90 -29.13
N ALA A 21 28.62 49.22 -29.05
CA ALA A 21 27.95 49.00 -27.79
C ALA A 21 28.99 48.42 -26.84
N ALA A 22 29.31 49.15 -25.76
CA ALA A 22 30.19 48.68 -24.73
C ALA A 22 29.68 47.30 -24.30
N GLN A 23 30.50 46.26 -24.48
CA GLN A 23 30.19 44.95 -23.93
C GLN A 23 29.91 45.17 -22.44
N PRO A 24 28.77 44.67 -21.91
CA PRO A 24 28.51 44.78 -20.49
C PRO A 24 29.72 44.22 -19.76
N SER A 25 30.32 45.01 -18.87
CA SER A 25 31.38 44.53 -17.99
C SER A 25 30.95 43.20 -17.40
N PRO A 26 31.78 42.15 -17.45
CA PRO A 26 31.41 40.85 -16.92
C PRO A 26 30.95 41.06 -15.48
N SER A 27 29.68 40.73 -15.22
CA SER A 27 29.12 40.77 -13.88
C SER A 27 30.02 39.93 -12.97
N ALA A 28 30.34 40.45 -11.78
CA ALA A 28 31.16 39.74 -10.82
C ALA A 28 30.58 38.32 -10.61
N PRO A 29 31.42 37.26 -10.61
CA PRO A 29 30.89 35.91 -10.47
C PRO A 29 30.12 35.76 -9.17
N THR A 30 28.99 35.08 -9.26
CA THR A 30 28.03 34.94 -8.17
C THR A 30 27.90 33.49 -7.82
N LEU A 31 28.08 33.19 -6.54
CA LEU A 31 27.80 31.87 -5.98
C LEU A 31 26.32 31.81 -5.62
N ARG A 32 25.60 30.81 -6.13
CA ARG A 32 24.18 30.55 -5.86
C ARG A 32 24.00 29.17 -5.27
N TRP A 33 23.29 29.07 -4.16
CA TRP A 33 22.88 27.78 -3.56
C TRP A 33 21.57 27.28 -4.18
N SER A 34 21.33 25.96 -4.17
CA SER A 34 20.08 25.35 -4.66
C SER A 34 18.84 25.88 -3.92
N THR A 35 19.01 26.27 -2.65
CA THR A 35 17.98 26.87 -1.80
C THR A 35 17.72 28.37 -2.10
N GLY A 36 18.51 28.98 -3.00
CA GLY A 36 18.27 30.31 -3.56
C GLY A 36 19.17 31.43 -3.01
N GLU A 37 19.94 31.18 -1.95
CA GLU A 37 20.85 32.16 -1.35
C GLU A 37 22.00 32.51 -2.30
N LEU A 38 22.42 33.78 -2.24
CA LEU A 38 23.49 34.35 -3.05
C LEU A 38 24.71 34.70 -2.20
N ASN A 39 25.88 34.24 -2.63
CA ASN A 39 27.18 34.43 -1.99
C ASN A 39 27.17 34.14 -0.48
N PRO A 40 26.66 32.99 -0.03
CA PRO A 40 26.65 32.67 1.40
C PRO A 40 28.07 32.51 1.93
N THR A 41 28.31 33.01 3.15
CA THR A 41 29.56 32.77 3.88
C THR A 41 29.50 31.51 4.73
N ARG A 42 28.28 31.03 5.02
CA ARG A 42 27.96 29.83 5.78
C ARG A 42 26.88 29.02 5.09
N ALA A 43 27.03 27.70 5.12
CA ALA A 43 26.04 26.77 4.62
C ALA A 43 25.85 25.56 5.54
N LEU A 44 24.71 24.90 5.34
CA LEU A 44 24.30 23.64 5.93
C LEU A 44 24.23 22.60 4.81
N VAL A 45 24.79 21.42 5.06
CA VAL A 45 24.70 20.25 4.17
C VAL A 45 24.24 19.06 5.01
N GLY A 46 23.31 18.25 4.48
CA GLY A 46 22.88 17.01 5.12
C GLY A 46 23.96 15.93 5.09
N LEU A 47 23.98 15.08 6.11
CA LEU A 47 24.63 13.78 6.05
C LEU A 47 23.74 12.83 5.24
N ASP A 48 24.29 12.33 4.15
CA ASP A 48 23.63 11.44 3.18
C ASP A 48 23.74 9.97 3.63
N ASP A 49 22.96 9.59 4.66
CA ASP A 49 23.00 8.24 5.29
C ASP A 49 21.71 7.43 5.09
N ASP A 50 20.79 7.92 4.25
CA ASP A 50 19.63 7.18 3.80
C ASP A 50 19.93 6.33 2.55
N ASP A 51 18.91 5.67 2.00
CA ASP A 51 18.99 4.70 0.91
C ASP A 51 17.81 4.94 -0.02
N ASP A 52 17.99 5.94 -0.87
CA ASP A 52 16.90 6.60 -1.54
C ASP A 52 16.42 5.81 -2.78
N ASP A 53 17.35 5.02 -3.34
CA ASP A 53 17.16 4.03 -4.40
C ASP A 53 16.82 2.61 -3.91
N ASP A 54 16.70 2.42 -2.59
CA ASP A 54 16.40 1.14 -1.94
C ASP A 54 17.40 0.02 -2.31
N ASP A 55 18.67 0.32 -2.60
CA ASP A 55 19.68 -0.68 -2.98
C ASP A 55 20.27 -1.45 -1.78
N GLY A 56 19.97 -0.99 -0.56
CA GLY A 56 20.45 -1.54 0.71
C GLY A 56 21.81 -1.00 1.16
N VAL A 57 22.35 -0.01 0.47
CA VAL A 57 23.63 0.67 0.74
C VAL A 57 23.36 2.16 0.89
N PRO A 58 23.71 2.76 2.05
CA PRO A 58 23.60 4.19 2.21
C PRO A 58 24.29 4.99 1.11
N ASP A 59 23.63 6.01 0.61
CA ASP A 59 24.01 6.78 -0.58
C ASP A 59 25.43 7.34 -0.47
N SER A 60 25.84 7.82 0.72
CA SER A 60 27.22 8.27 0.98
C SER A 60 28.31 7.20 0.86
N GLN A 61 27.96 5.92 0.83
CA GLN A 61 28.88 4.80 0.62
C GLN A 61 28.89 4.28 -0.81
N GLN A 62 27.93 4.67 -1.64
CA GLN A 62 27.83 4.17 -3.00
C GLN A 62 28.96 4.75 -3.89
N SER A 63 29.47 3.91 -4.80
CA SER A 63 30.46 4.32 -5.80
C SER A 63 30.22 3.57 -7.11
N PRO A 64 29.74 4.24 -8.18
CA PRO A 64 29.41 5.67 -8.26
C PRO A 64 28.23 6.06 -7.35
N ALA A 65 28.12 7.34 -6.99
CA ALA A 65 26.97 7.85 -6.24
C ALA A 65 25.67 7.74 -7.08
N PRO A 66 24.50 7.51 -6.46
CA PRO A 66 23.26 7.19 -7.16
C PRO A 66 22.84 8.31 -8.12
N PRO A 67 22.18 8.05 -9.28
CA PRO A 67 21.90 9.10 -10.26
C PRO A 67 20.95 10.20 -9.75
N ALA A 68 19.96 9.81 -8.95
CA ALA A 68 18.98 10.68 -8.30
C ALA A 68 19.16 10.56 -6.79
N ASP A 69 19.69 11.62 -6.18
CA ASP A 69 19.83 11.74 -4.74
C ASP A 69 19.51 13.20 -4.43
N ASP A 70 18.60 13.38 -3.48
CA ASP A 70 17.95 14.63 -3.13
C ASP A 70 18.54 15.30 -1.89
N ASP A 71 19.45 14.61 -1.20
CA ASP A 71 20.31 15.12 -0.15
C ASP A 71 21.54 15.86 -0.74
N ARG A 72 21.74 15.75 -2.06
CA ARG A 72 22.67 16.59 -2.83
C ARG A 72 22.37 18.07 -2.74
N VAL A 73 23.33 18.77 -2.17
CA VAL A 73 23.35 20.22 -2.20
C VAL A 73 24.09 20.70 -3.45
N ALA A 74 23.32 21.15 -4.45
CA ALA A 74 23.88 21.81 -5.62
C ALA A 74 24.18 23.29 -5.34
N LEU A 75 25.36 23.75 -5.71
CA LEU A 75 25.72 25.17 -5.79
C LEU A 75 26.23 25.49 -7.19
N SER A 76 25.93 26.68 -7.68
CA SER A 76 26.36 27.15 -8.99
C SER A 76 27.24 28.40 -8.84
N LEU A 77 28.43 28.36 -9.42
CA LEU A 77 29.28 29.53 -9.58
C LEU A 77 29.03 30.12 -10.97
N GLU A 78 28.20 31.16 -11.04
CA GLU A 78 27.76 31.85 -12.25
C GLU A 78 28.71 33.01 -12.60
N GLY A 79 28.77 33.40 -13.88
CA GLY A 79 29.58 34.54 -14.34
C GLY A 79 31.03 34.19 -14.69
N ILE A 80 31.36 32.90 -14.77
CA ILE A 80 32.67 32.41 -15.22
C ILE A 80 32.56 32.10 -16.72
N PRO A 81 33.27 32.81 -17.63
CA PRO A 81 33.00 32.71 -19.06
C PRO A 81 33.34 31.35 -19.68
N THR A 82 34.47 30.75 -19.29
CA THR A 82 34.97 29.46 -19.82
C THR A 82 35.96 28.84 -18.83
N GLY A 83 36.28 27.55 -19.00
CA GLY A 83 37.35 26.87 -18.26
C GLY A 83 36.81 25.82 -17.29
N ALA A 84 37.48 25.67 -16.15
CA ALA A 84 37.06 24.79 -15.07
C ALA A 84 37.19 25.50 -13.72
N VAL A 85 36.37 25.09 -12.76
CA VAL A 85 36.44 25.52 -11.37
C VAL A 85 37.07 24.39 -10.56
N ALA A 86 38.18 24.69 -9.90
CA ALA A 86 38.78 23.74 -8.96
C ALA A 86 38.01 23.82 -7.63
N VAL A 87 37.54 22.67 -7.16
CA VAL A 87 36.79 22.53 -5.92
C VAL A 87 37.62 21.71 -4.94
N THR A 88 37.76 22.20 -3.71
CA THR A 88 38.32 21.43 -2.60
C THR A 88 37.37 21.47 -1.42
N VAL A 89 37.09 20.31 -0.84
CA VAL A 89 36.20 20.19 0.33
C VAL A 89 36.93 19.54 1.51
N THR A 90 36.53 19.88 2.73
CA THR A 90 37.12 19.35 3.98
C THR A 90 36.05 19.08 5.03
N GLY A 91 36.38 18.29 6.05
CA GLY A 91 35.56 18.18 7.27
C GLY A 91 34.30 17.34 7.12
N GLY A 92 34.39 16.18 6.45
CA GLY A 92 33.23 15.29 6.27
C GLY A 92 32.37 15.59 5.03
N LEU A 93 32.83 16.48 4.15
CA LEU A 93 32.22 16.72 2.84
C LEU A 93 32.91 15.93 1.72
N ARG A 94 32.14 15.64 0.67
CA ARG A 94 32.60 15.18 -0.63
C ARG A 94 31.98 16.03 -1.73
N VAL A 95 32.68 16.12 -2.85
CA VAL A 95 32.18 16.70 -4.09
C VAL A 95 32.06 15.58 -5.12
N ARG A 96 30.97 15.59 -5.88
CA ARG A 96 30.80 14.66 -7.01
C ARG A 96 31.64 15.12 -8.20
N ASP A 97 32.50 14.24 -8.69
CA ASP A 97 33.30 14.52 -9.87
C ASP A 97 32.54 14.18 -11.19
N PRO A 98 33.08 14.54 -12.37
CA PRO A 98 32.42 14.23 -13.64
C PRO A 98 32.27 12.74 -13.96
N SER A 99 32.96 11.84 -13.23
CA SER A 99 32.80 10.39 -13.34
C SER A 99 31.69 9.85 -12.43
N GLY A 100 31.14 10.70 -11.54
CA GLY A 100 30.14 10.34 -10.55
C GLY A 100 30.72 9.89 -9.20
N GLY A 101 32.05 9.96 -9.03
CA GLY A 101 32.72 9.58 -7.79
C GLY A 101 32.67 10.68 -6.73
N LEU A 102 32.53 10.30 -5.46
CA LEU A 102 32.58 11.20 -4.31
C LEU A 102 34.03 11.40 -3.86
N VAL A 103 34.58 12.59 -4.11
CA VAL A 103 36.00 12.91 -3.88
C VAL A 103 36.18 14.18 -3.04
N GLU A 104 37.38 14.43 -2.54
CA GLU A 104 37.70 15.66 -1.80
C GLU A 104 38.11 16.82 -2.70
N ARG A 105 38.51 16.52 -3.94
CA ARG A 105 38.95 17.50 -4.92
C ARG A 105 38.44 17.13 -6.31
N ALA A 106 37.82 18.10 -6.98
CA ALA A 106 37.33 17.93 -8.35
C ALA A 106 37.63 19.18 -9.18
N ASN A 107 37.81 18.99 -10.49
CA ASN A 107 37.87 20.08 -11.47
C ASN A 107 36.60 20.02 -12.31
N LEU A 108 35.68 20.95 -12.09
CA LEU A 108 34.37 20.93 -12.72
C LEU A 108 34.32 21.86 -13.93
N PRO A 109 33.84 21.37 -15.09
CA PRO A 109 33.82 22.16 -16.31
C PRO A 109 32.78 23.29 -16.21
N VAL A 110 33.14 24.46 -16.71
CA VAL A 110 32.22 25.59 -16.86
C VAL A 110 31.37 25.36 -18.11
N ARG A 111 30.05 25.30 -17.93
CA ARG A 111 29.07 25.15 -19.01
C ARG A 111 28.14 26.36 -19.00
N ARG A 112 28.02 27.03 -20.16
CA ARG A 112 27.13 28.19 -20.34
C ARG A 112 27.32 29.28 -19.29
N GLY A 113 28.57 29.58 -18.93
CA GLY A 113 28.88 30.65 -17.99
C GLY A 113 28.81 30.25 -16.50
N ALA A 114 28.56 28.98 -16.18
CA ALA A 114 28.44 28.50 -14.80
C ALA A 114 29.14 27.15 -14.58
N ALA A 115 29.65 26.93 -13.37
CA ALA A 115 30.03 25.60 -12.90
C ALA A 115 29.10 25.16 -11.78
N THR A 116 28.52 23.97 -11.91
CA THR A 116 27.68 23.34 -10.88
C THR A 116 28.54 22.41 -10.05
N VAL A 117 28.51 22.57 -8.74
CA VAL A 117 29.18 21.70 -7.77
C VAL A 117 28.09 20.99 -6.96
N GLU A 118 28.16 19.67 -6.90
CA GLU A 118 27.29 18.83 -6.09
C GLU A 118 28.06 18.40 -4.84
N LEU A 119 27.55 18.80 -3.67
CA LEU A 119 28.13 18.48 -2.37
C LEU A 119 27.32 17.40 -1.67
N VAL A 120 28.04 16.50 -0.99
CA VAL A 120 27.48 15.41 -0.20
C VAL A 120 28.16 15.38 1.16
N GLY A 121 27.38 15.31 2.25
CA GLY A 121 27.90 15.08 3.59
C GLY A 121 28.10 13.58 3.83
N VAL A 122 29.29 13.18 4.27
CA VAL A 122 29.63 11.77 4.57
C VAL A 122 30.03 11.54 6.03
N ALA A 123 30.21 12.61 6.80
CA ALA A 123 30.39 12.58 8.25
C ALA A 123 29.84 13.87 8.88
N ALA A 124 29.09 13.75 9.98
CA ALA A 124 28.51 14.90 10.67
C ALA A 124 29.58 15.77 11.35
N SER A 125 29.34 17.08 11.38
CA SER A 125 30.21 18.05 12.03
C SER A 125 30.25 17.85 13.55
N ALA A 126 31.46 17.94 14.13
CA ALA A 126 31.65 17.90 15.59
C ALA A 126 31.58 19.30 16.21
N ARG A 127 31.87 20.34 15.40
CA ARG A 127 31.78 21.75 15.79
C ARG A 127 31.11 22.55 14.67
N PRO A 128 30.50 23.71 14.98
CA PRO A 128 29.95 24.58 13.94
C PRO A 128 31.05 24.99 12.96
N ASP A 129 30.72 25.04 11.67
CA ASP A 129 31.60 25.56 10.62
C ASP A 129 32.95 24.81 10.49
N ASP A 130 33.02 23.53 10.89
CA ASP A 130 34.26 22.73 10.84
C ASP A 130 34.53 22.07 9.48
N ALA A 131 33.55 22.08 8.58
CA ALA A 131 33.68 21.72 7.19
C ALA A 131 33.85 22.98 6.32
N SER A 132 34.40 22.83 5.11
CA SER A 132 34.47 23.96 4.18
C SER A 132 34.51 23.53 2.74
N VAL A 133 34.01 24.42 1.87
CA VAL A 133 34.06 24.30 0.42
C VAL A 133 34.87 25.47 -0.11
N GLU A 134 35.89 25.17 -0.88
CA GLU A 134 36.74 26.15 -1.53
C GLU A 134 36.64 26.02 -3.03
N LEU A 135 36.35 27.14 -3.69
CA LEU A 135 36.18 27.24 -5.14
C LEU A 135 37.26 28.17 -5.68
N VAL A 136 37.97 27.74 -6.72
CA VAL A 136 38.99 28.55 -7.40
C VAL A 136 38.68 28.61 -8.89
N ALA A 137 38.51 29.83 -9.41
CA ALA A 137 38.31 30.09 -10.82
C ALA A 137 39.26 31.23 -11.25
N GLY A 138 40.34 30.88 -11.95
CA GLY A 138 41.40 31.83 -12.28
C GLY A 138 42.07 32.39 -11.01
N ALA A 139 42.05 33.72 -10.85
CA ALA A 139 42.61 34.40 -9.68
C ALA A 139 41.60 34.57 -8.52
N GLN A 140 40.33 34.21 -8.73
CA GLN A 140 39.28 34.40 -7.74
C GLN A 140 39.10 33.14 -6.89
N ARG A 141 38.85 33.36 -5.60
CA ARG A 141 38.70 32.32 -4.59
C ARG A 141 37.48 32.60 -3.74
N TRP A 142 36.65 31.59 -3.55
CA TRP A 142 35.51 31.62 -2.63
C TRP A 142 35.71 30.54 -1.60
N ARG A 143 35.36 30.85 -0.35
CA ARG A 143 35.36 29.89 0.74
C ARG A 143 34.04 30.01 1.48
N VAL A 144 33.33 28.90 1.58
CA VAL A 144 32.10 28.78 2.37
C VAL A 144 32.41 27.89 3.55
N ALA A 145 32.13 28.38 4.76
CA ALA A 145 32.15 27.55 5.94
C ALA A 145 30.89 26.67 5.95
N VAL A 146 31.04 25.38 6.24
CA VAL A 146 29.93 24.44 6.18
C VAL A 146 29.80 23.71 7.51
N THR A 147 28.55 23.50 7.94
CA THR A 147 28.21 22.53 8.97
C THR A 147 27.52 21.35 8.29
N VAL A 148 28.02 20.13 8.49
CA VAL A 148 27.33 18.90 8.07
C VAL A 148 26.41 18.47 9.20
N ALA A 149 25.10 18.60 9.01
CA ALA A 149 24.11 18.19 10.01
C ALA A 149 23.55 16.80 9.67
N ALA A 150 23.36 15.96 10.68
CA ALA A 150 22.67 14.69 10.50
C ALA A 150 21.22 14.83 10.94
N VAL A 151 20.29 14.39 10.10
CA VAL A 151 18.87 14.21 10.43
C VAL A 151 18.62 12.71 10.47
N THR A 152 17.95 12.22 11.50
CA THR A 152 17.55 10.82 11.59
C THR A 152 16.13 10.73 12.11
N VAL A 153 15.41 9.69 11.67
CA VAL A 153 14.13 9.32 12.27
C VAL A 153 14.41 8.34 13.41
N LEU A 154 13.65 8.45 14.51
CA LEU A 154 13.66 7.54 15.66
C LEU A 154 12.29 6.88 15.80
N HIS A 155 12.26 5.61 16.20
CA HIS A 155 11.07 4.87 16.64
C HIS A 155 10.58 5.33 18.03
N GLY A 156 9.43 4.81 18.46
CA GLY A 156 8.80 5.14 19.75
C GLY A 156 9.69 4.86 20.98
N ASP A 157 10.60 3.91 20.88
CA ASP A 157 11.58 3.57 21.93
C ASP A 157 12.88 4.40 21.86
N ASN A 158 12.98 5.31 20.89
CA ASN A 158 14.16 6.10 20.52
C ASN A 158 15.28 5.34 19.83
N ALA A 159 15.02 4.13 19.31
CA ALA A 159 15.94 3.49 18.39
C ALA A 159 15.96 4.24 17.05
N PRO A 160 17.13 4.50 16.46
CA PRO A 160 17.22 5.10 15.13
C PRO A 160 16.65 4.17 14.07
N VAL A 161 15.94 4.76 13.10
CA VAL A 161 15.50 4.11 11.86
C VAL A 161 16.65 4.23 10.87
N TYR A 162 17.18 3.10 10.42
CA TYR A 162 18.22 3.09 9.39
C TYR A 162 17.59 2.81 8.02
N ALA A 163 17.39 3.83 7.18
CA ALA A 163 16.59 3.72 5.95
C ALA A 163 16.97 2.55 5.02
N HIS A 164 18.27 2.21 4.96
CA HIS A 164 18.81 1.10 4.16
C HIS A 164 18.40 -0.31 4.61
N ARG A 165 17.80 -0.45 5.80
CA ARG A 165 17.37 -1.75 6.34
C ARG A 165 16.04 -1.70 7.08
N ASP A 166 15.69 -0.57 7.67
CA ASP A 166 14.49 -0.37 8.45
C ASP A 166 13.46 0.40 7.64
N ALA A 167 12.28 0.55 8.21
CA ALA A 167 11.21 1.34 7.64
C ALA A 167 10.38 1.90 8.80
N VAL A 168 9.49 2.83 8.48
CA VAL A 168 8.44 3.27 9.41
C VAL A 168 7.14 2.57 9.03
N MET A 169 6.19 2.45 9.95
CA MET A 169 4.89 1.82 9.70
C MET A 169 3.73 2.72 10.08
N ILE A 170 2.56 2.46 9.50
CA ILE A 170 1.30 3.06 9.93
C ILE A 170 0.95 2.52 11.32
N SER A 171 0.59 3.40 12.24
CA SER A 171 0.23 3.02 13.61
C SER A 171 -1.05 2.18 13.63
N ARG A 172 -1.07 1.24 14.57
CA ARG A 172 -2.21 0.34 14.86
C ARG A 172 -3.01 0.80 16.08
N GLN A 173 -2.67 1.96 16.66
CA GLN A 173 -3.30 2.51 17.85
C GLN A 173 -4.36 3.55 17.49
N VAL A 174 -5.31 3.80 18.41
CA VAL A 174 -6.31 4.85 18.22
C VAL A 174 -5.59 6.19 18.14
N THR A 175 -5.85 6.98 17.09
CA THR A 175 -4.94 8.06 16.69
C THR A 175 -4.68 9.11 17.78
N ASN A 176 -5.70 9.45 18.57
CA ASN A 176 -5.59 10.44 19.64
C ASN A 176 -5.49 9.86 21.06
N ASP A 177 -5.20 8.56 21.21
CA ASP A 177 -5.02 7.95 22.52
C ASP A 177 -3.74 8.41 23.24
N GLU A 178 -3.55 7.89 24.46
CA GLU A 178 -2.41 8.21 25.32
C GLU A 178 -1.07 7.60 24.84
N THR A 179 -1.12 6.69 23.87
CA THR A 179 0.11 6.07 23.33
C THR A 179 0.87 7.03 22.43
N LEU A 180 0.27 8.15 21.98
CA LEU A 180 0.94 9.25 21.30
C LEU A 180 1.29 10.39 22.28
N PRO A 181 2.56 10.53 22.70
CA PRO A 181 2.95 11.56 23.65
C PRO A 181 2.76 12.97 23.07
N ARG A 182 2.21 13.87 23.89
CA ARG A 182 1.93 15.28 23.51
C ARG A 182 3.09 16.21 23.78
N ARG A 183 4.04 15.79 24.61
CA ARG A 183 5.22 16.57 24.97
C ARG A 183 6.37 16.22 24.03
N ALA A 184 7.27 17.18 23.84
CA ALA A 184 8.52 16.98 23.12
C ALA A 184 9.68 16.75 24.09
N ALA A 185 9.46 15.95 25.14
CA ALA A 185 10.51 15.70 26.13
C ALA A 185 11.61 14.81 25.51
N TRP A 186 12.86 15.22 25.68
CA TRP A 186 13.99 14.60 24.97
C TRP A 186 14.16 13.11 25.29
N GLY A 187 13.96 12.71 26.56
CA GLY A 187 14.10 11.31 26.99
C GLY A 187 12.82 10.47 26.90
N GLU A 188 11.68 11.09 26.58
CA GLU A 188 10.38 10.41 26.56
C GLU A 188 10.32 9.32 25.47
N ARG A 189 9.65 8.21 25.81
CA ARG A 189 9.36 7.09 24.90
C ARG A 189 7.86 7.03 24.65
N SER A 190 7.47 6.61 23.46
CA SER A 190 6.09 6.30 23.14
C SER A 190 5.82 4.81 23.43
N PRO A 191 4.68 4.48 24.07
CA PRO A 191 4.21 3.08 24.17
C PRO A 191 3.94 2.42 22.81
N ASP A 192 3.66 3.20 21.78
CA ASP A 192 3.50 2.74 20.41
C ASP A 192 4.82 2.86 19.66
N LEU A 193 5.43 1.72 19.31
CA LEU A 193 6.73 1.69 18.63
C LEU A 193 6.69 2.29 17.22
N GLU A 194 5.49 2.38 16.61
CA GLU A 194 5.31 2.94 15.26
C GLU A 194 5.21 4.46 15.25
N ASN A 195 5.07 5.10 16.43
CA ASN A 195 5.23 6.54 16.52
C ASN A 195 6.70 6.89 16.28
N VAL A 196 6.93 7.94 15.49
CA VAL A 196 8.27 8.34 15.07
C VAL A 196 8.56 9.77 15.50
N ARG A 197 9.84 10.12 15.60
CA ARG A 197 10.25 11.54 15.77
C ARG A 197 11.58 11.80 15.08
N ALA A 198 11.88 13.07 14.86
CA ALA A 198 13.10 13.49 14.23
C ALA A 198 14.14 13.76 15.32
N GLU A 199 15.37 13.35 15.07
CA GLU A 199 16.55 13.77 15.79
C GLU A 199 17.50 14.50 14.83
N VAL A 200 17.99 15.66 15.24
CA VAL A 200 18.92 16.48 14.44
C VAL A 200 20.19 16.71 15.23
N TRP A 201 21.31 16.23 14.70
CA TRP A 201 22.64 16.58 15.16
C TRP A 201 23.13 17.85 14.45
N ASP A 202 23.05 18.97 15.15
CA ASP A 202 23.63 20.24 14.75
C ASP A 202 24.41 20.83 15.94
N PRO A 203 25.76 20.91 15.85
CA PRO A 203 26.59 21.39 16.95
C PRO A 203 26.45 22.91 17.21
N THR A 204 25.64 23.62 16.42
CA THR A 204 25.47 25.06 16.54
C THR A 204 24.67 25.44 17.78
N PRO A 205 25.15 26.39 18.60
CA PRO A 205 24.37 26.96 19.68
C PRO A 205 23.09 27.62 19.15
N GLY A 206 21.97 27.39 19.82
CA GLY A 206 20.67 27.90 19.42
C GLY A 206 19.60 27.48 20.42
N ALA A 207 18.56 28.31 20.54
CA ALA A 207 17.44 28.12 21.47
C ALA A 207 16.20 27.50 20.81
N GLU A 208 16.11 27.55 19.48
CA GLU A 208 14.94 27.07 18.73
C GLU A 208 15.41 26.31 17.47
N ALA A 209 14.70 25.23 17.17
CA ALA A 209 14.86 24.45 15.96
C ALA A 209 13.50 23.83 15.60
N SER A 210 13.24 23.66 14.32
CA SER A 210 12.05 22.97 13.83
C SER A 210 12.40 22.12 12.62
N VAL A 211 11.60 21.07 12.41
CA VAL A 211 11.68 20.23 11.22
C VAL A 211 10.35 20.24 10.49
N ARG A 212 10.42 20.01 9.18
CA ARG A 212 9.26 19.74 8.35
C ARG A 212 9.18 18.25 8.06
N TRP A 213 7.99 17.69 8.15
CA TRP A 213 7.71 16.34 7.68
C TRP A 213 6.88 16.40 6.40
N GLU A 214 7.25 15.62 5.40
CA GLU A 214 6.51 15.47 4.16
C GLU A 214 6.34 13.97 3.86
N SER A 215 5.16 13.58 3.38
CA SER A 215 4.94 12.26 2.82
C SER A 215 4.56 12.42 1.35
N SER A 216 5.24 11.67 0.48
CA SER A 216 4.97 11.64 -0.94
C SER A 216 4.85 10.22 -1.45
N GLY A 217 4.02 10.05 -2.49
CA GLY A 217 4.04 8.84 -3.29
C GLY A 217 5.43 8.62 -3.90
N THR A 218 5.71 7.38 -4.28
CA THR A 218 6.83 7.01 -5.16
C THR A 218 6.32 6.10 -6.27
N PRO A 219 7.12 5.77 -7.31
CA PRO A 219 6.73 4.73 -8.29
C PRO A 219 6.44 3.37 -7.65
N ALA A 220 7.03 3.12 -6.48
CA ALA A 220 6.76 1.96 -5.64
C ALA A 220 5.60 2.18 -4.66
N SER A 221 4.88 3.30 -4.70
CA SER A 221 3.63 3.50 -3.98
C SER A 221 2.48 3.18 -4.92
N PHE A 222 1.57 2.28 -4.53
CA PHE A 222 0.39 1.94 -5.32
C PHE A 222 -0.70 3.02 -5.20
N VAL A 223 -0.41 4.20 -5.70
CA VAL A 223 -1.27 5.37 -5.60
C VAL A 223 -1.40 6.06 -6.96
N SER A 224 -2.51 6.77 -7.14
CA SER A 224 -2.88 7.38 -8.42
C SER A 224 -1.91 8.45 -8.93
N ASP A 225 -1.11 9.06 -8.04
CA ASP A 225 -0.01 9.94 -8.41
C ASP A 225 1.25 9.58 -7.58
N PRO A 226 2.24 8.90 -8.19
CA PRO A 226 3.45 8.43 -7.53
C PRO A 226 4.44 9.55 -7.18
N THR A 227 4.09 10.82 -7.39
CA THR A 227 4.93 11.96 -7.01
C THR A 227 4.19 13.01 -6.19
N ALA A 228 2.88 12.83 -5.99
CA ALA A 228 2.07 13.77 -5.23
C ALA A 228 2.50 13.81 -3.76
N LEU A 229 2.61 15.04 -3.25
CA LEU A 229 2.66 15.31 -1.82
C LEU A 229 1.32 14.89 -1.20
N ARG A 230 1.35 13.89 -0.31
CA ARG A 230 0.16 13.36 0.36
C ARG A 230 -0.20 14.17 1.60
N ALA A 231 0.81 14.51 2.40
CA ALA A 231 0.66 15.23 3.66
C ALA A 231 1.94 15.97 4.02
N ARG A 232 1.80 17.01 4.85
CA ARG A 232 2.91 17.80 5.34
C ARG A 232 2.62 18.36 6.74
N LEU A 233 3.60 18.23 7.63
CA LEU A 233 3.67 18.99 8.88
C LEU A 233 4.74 20.08 8.70
N ALA A 234 4.30 21.33 8.56
CA ALA A 234 5.16 22.42 8.09
C ALA A 234 6.26 22.80 9.09
N GLU A 235 5.95 22.74 10.38
CA GLU A 235 6.86 23.14 11.46
C GLU A 235 6.57 22.31 12.72
N VAL A 236 7.41 21.33 12.98
CA VAL A 236 7.39 20.54 14.22
C VAL A 236 8.55 21.02 15.09
N ALA A 237 8.21 21.67 16.20
CA ALA A 237 9.19 22.21 17.14
C ALA A 237 10.08 21.10 17.71
N MET A 238 11.36 21.44 17.90
CA MET A 238 12.34 20.57 18.51
C MET A 238 12.86 21.14 19.82
N ALA A 239 13.28 20.24 20.71
CA ALA A 239 13.90 20.57 21.98
C ALA A 239 15.16 19.75 22.22
N ARG A 240 16.10 20.31 22.97
CA ARG A 240 17.27 19.61 23.52
C ARG A 240 17.56 20.09 24.95
N PRO A 241 18.05 19.22 25.85
CA PRO A 241 18.43 19.62 27.20
C PRO A 241 19.60 20.60 27.24
N ASP A 242 20.59 20.41 26.36
CA ASP A 242 21.82 21.19 26.32
C ASP A 242 22.40 21.25 24.90
N ALA A 243 23.48 22.01 24.70
CA ALA A 243 24.11 22.16 23.39
C ALA A 243 24.90 20.91 22.92
N ALA A 244 25.17 19.94 23.80
CA ALA A 244 25.91 18.72 23.50
C ALA A 244 24.98 17.55 23.08
N THR A 245 23.68 17.72 23.28
CA THR A 245 22.64 16.76 22.90
C THR A 245 22.00 17.16 21.57
N PRO A 246 21.59 16.17 20.75
CA PRO A 246 20.88 16.46 19.52
C PRO A 246 19.48 17.01 19.82
N TRP A 247 18.95 17.80 18.90
CA TRP A 247 17.57 18.24 18.91
C TRP A 247 16.63 17.07 18.68
N ARG A 248 15.49 17.02 19.36
CA ARG A 248 14.42 16.05 19.10
C ARG A 248 13.08 16.72 18.96
N SER A 249 12.29 16.31 17.97
CA SER A 249 10.91 16.75 17.83
C SER A 249 9.98 16.05 18.82
N GLY A 250 8.73 16.52 18.92
CA GLY A 250 7.63 15.69 19.42
C GLY A 250 7.40 14.47 18.51
N TYR A 251 6.64 13.49 19.02
CA TYR A 251 6.26 12.32 18.22
C TYR A 251 5.24 12.68 17.15
N VAL A 252 5.39 12.04 16.00
CA VAL A 252 4.53 12.05 14.82
C VAL A 252 4.01 10.62 14.63
N ARG A 253 2.71 10.48 14.43
CA ARG A 253 2.03 9.22 14.14
C ARG A 253 1.75 9.15 12.64
N LEU A 254 2.15 8.05 12.02
CA LEU A 254 1.82 7.78 10.63
C LEU A 254 0.45 7.13 10.54
N VAL A 255 -0.40 7.63 9.65
CA VAL A 255 -1.80 7.20 9.53
C VAL A 255 -2.18 6.91 8.08
N GLY A 256 -3.08 5.95 7.86
CA GLY A 256 -3.45 5.49 6.52
C GLY A 256 -4.48 6.37 5.81
N ASP A 257 -5.39 7.01 6.56
CA ASP A 257 -6.56 7.70 6.00
C ASP A 257 -6.73 9.16 6.48
N GLU A 258 -7.70 9.86 5.87
CA GLU A 258 -8.01 11.26 6.21
C GLU A 258 -8.76 11.43 7.52
N VAL A 259 -9.53 10.43 7.96
CA VAL A 259 -10.25 10.47 9.24
C VAL A 259 -9.24 10.52 10.38
N ASP A 260 -8.22 9.69 10.31
CA ASP A 260 -7.09 9.70 11.23
C ASP A 260 -6.25 10.97 11.14
N GLN A 261 -5.97 11.44 9.93
CA GLN A 261 -5.19 12.67 9.75
C GLN A 261 -5.86 13.87 10.44
N ARG A 262 -7.20 13.92 10.43
CA ARG A 262 -8.01 14.98 11.04
C ARG A 262 -8.46 14.66 12.47
N ALA A 263 -7.86 13.67 13.12
CA ALA A 263 -8.21 13.30 14.47
C ALA A 263 -8.06 14.51 15.43
N PRO A 264 -9.10 14.86 16.21
CA PRO A 264 -9.07 16.05 17.04
C PRO A 264 -7.96 16.07 18.08
N GLY A 265 -7.27 17.20 18.19
CA GLY A 265 -6.26 17.48 19.22
C GLY A 265 -4.86 16.95 18.90
N VAL A 266 -4.67 16.33 17.74
CA VAL A 266 -3.43 15.66 17.34
C VAL A 266 -3.05 15.91 15.88
N GLU A 267 -3.75 16.81 15.20
CA GLU A 267 -3.59 17.13 13.78
C GLU A 267 -2.18 17.61 13.42
N ALA A 268 -1.50 18.26 14.38
CA ALA A 268 -0.10 18.68 14.24
C ALA A 268 0.91 17.54 14.47
N GLN A 269 0.45 16.35 14.85
CA GLN A 269 1.25 15.16 15.14
C GLN A 269 0.85 13.97 14.26
N THR A 270 0.01 14.13 13.24
CA THR A 270 -0.40 13.05 12.34
C THR A 270 0.08 13.32 10.91
N LEU A 271 0.73 12.33 10.31
CA LEU A 271 1.18 12.40 8.92
C LEU A 271 0.48 11.28 8.14
N ARG A 272 -0.38 11.66 7.20
CA ARG A 272 -1.03 10.68 6.31
C ARG A 272 0.00 10.12 5.35
N VAL A 273 0.06 8.79 5.27
CA VAL A 273 0.98 8.03 4.42
C VAL A 273 0.25 6.87 3.74
N ALA A 274 0.80 6.33 2.66
CA ALA A 274 0.44 5.03 2.12
C ALA A 274 1.63 4.07 2.22
N LEU A 275 1.38 2.77 2.07
CA LEU A 275 2.45 1.78 2.02
C LEU A 275 3.41 2.09 0.86
N ARG A 276 4.71 2.01 1.15
CA ARG A 276 5.85 2.35 0.29
C ARG A 276 6.01 3.82 -0.09
N ASP A 277 5.20 4.70 0.51
CA ASP A 277 5.49 6.13 0.46
C ASP A 277 6.87 6.44 1.05
N ARG A 278 7.38 7.58 0.61
CA ARG A 278 8.58 8.21 1.15
C ARG A 278 8.15 9.24 2.19
N VAL A 279 8.77 9.17 3.37
CA VAL A 279 8.60 10.12 4.46
C VAL A 279 9.89 10.88 4.60
N ARG A 280 9.85 12.17 4.27
CA ARG A 280 10.98 13.08 4.32
C ARG A 280 10.94 13.96 5.55
N VAL A 281 12.07 14.07 6.23
CA VAL A 281 12.29 15.08 7.27
C VAL A 281 13.26 16.13 6.77
N ARG A 282 12.85 17.41 6.77
CA ARG A 282 13.71 18.53 6.39
C ARG A 282 14.05 19.40 7.60
N TYR A 283 15.33 19.66 7.80
CA TYR A 283 15.86 20.60 8.77
C TYR A 283 16.51 21.79 8.07
N ARG A 284 16.14 23.01 8.50
CA ARG A 284 16.75 24.26 8.01
C ARG A 284 17.16 25.12 9.18
N ARG A 285 18.25 25.87 9.01
CA ARG A 285 18.67 26.88 9.97
C ARG A 285 18.43 28.28 9.40
N ALA A 286 17.71 29.12 10.15
CA ALA A 286 17.45 30.49 9.73
C ALA A 286 18.77 31.25 9.46
N GLY A 287 18.86 31.90 8.30
CA GLY A 287 20.02 32.72 7.91
C GLY A 287 21.27 31.94 7.48
N VAL A 288 21.18 30.62 7.31
CA VAL A 288 22.25 29.77 6.76
C VAL A 288 21.75 29.13 5.46
N ALA A 289 22.58 29.15 4.41
CA ALA A 289 22.19 28.56 3.13
C ALA A 289 22.16 27.04 3.20
N GLY A 290 21.26 26.40 2.45
CA GLY A 290 21.14 24.95 2.40
C GLY A 290 20.21 24.36 3.46
N GLU A 291 20.08 23.04 3.41
CA GLU A 291 19.22 22.25 4.28
C GLU A 291 19.87 20.89 4.56
N ALA A 292 19.37 20.20 5.58
CA ALA A 292 19.69 18.81 5.83
C ALA A 292 18.39 17.99 5.79
N THR A 293 18.46 16.83 5.16
CA THR A 293 17.30 15.97 4.90
C THR A 293 17.63 14.52 5.26
N THR A 294 16.58 13.71 5.35
CA THR A 294 16.65 12.25 5.42
C THR A 294 15.30 11.71 5.01
N ASP A 295 15.32 10.63 4.24
CA ASP A 295 14.16 9.92 3.78
C ASP A 295 14.07 8.52 4.40
N VAL A 296 12.86 8.11 4.75
CA VAL A 296 12.55 6.73 5.16
C VAL A 296 11.31 6.24 4.44
N ARG A 297 11.25 4.92 4.21
CA ARG A 297 10.11 4.28 3.56
C ARG A 297 9.04 3.85 4.56
N VAL A 298 7.78 3.87 4.11
CA VAL A 298 6.67 3.25 4.84
C VAL A 298 6.58 1.77 4.47
N GLY A 299 6.91 0.87 5.40
CA GLY A 299 7.11 -0.55 5.12
C GLY A 299 8.37 -0.82 4.30
N ARG A 300 8.95 -2.01 4.48
CA ARG A 300 10.21 -2.40 3.82
C ARG A 300 9.99 -2.65 2.32
N PRO A 301 11.06 -2.64 1.48
CA PRO A 301 10.99 -2.77 0.00
C PRO A 301 10.31 -4.02 -0.56
N GLY A 302 9.78 -4.88 0.31
CA GLY A 302 8.97 -6.05 -0.03
C GLY A 302 9.75 -7.21 -0.64
N ARG A 303 11.02 -6.99 -0.98
CA ARG A 303 11.99 -8.04 -1.38
C ARG A 303 12.44 -8.95 -0.23
N GLU A 304 12.07 -8.58 0.99
CA GLU A 304 12.43 -9.29 2.21
C GLU A 304 11.23 -9.94 2.86
N ASP A 305 11.49 -10.97 3.67
CA ASP A 305 10.51 -11.63 4.52
C ASP A 305 10.72 -11.19 5.97
N GLY A 306 9.71 -10.52 6.53
CA GLY A 306 9.76 -9.96 7.88
C GLY A 306 8.51 -9.13 8.17
N PRO A 307 8.15 -8.87 9.44
CA PRO A 307 6.85 -8.30 9.85
C PRO A 307 6.49 -6.98 9.17
N MET A 308 7.48 -6.16 8.82
CA MET A 308 7.31 -4.84 8.20
C MET A 308 7.37 -4.87 6.67
N ALA A 309 7.58 -6.03 6.05
CA ALA A 309 7.75 -6.10 4.62
C ALA A 309 6.43 -5.89 3.88
N ALA A 310 6.43 -4.99 2.90
CA ALA A 310 5.27 -4.73 2.06
C ALA A 310 4.83 -6.00 1.31
N ARG A 311 3.52 -6.25 1.30
CA ARG A 311 2.90 -7.41 0.63
C ARG A 311 1.70 -6.95 -0.18
N MET A 312 1.54 -7.54 -1.36
CA MET A 312 0.42 -7.23 -2.24
C MET A 312 -0.56 -8.39 -2.24
N VAL A 313 -1.82 -8.11 -1.92
CA VAL A 313 -2.95 -9.00 -2.12
C VAL A 313 -3.27 -9.05 -3.61
N ARG A 314 -3.44 -10.26 -4.14
CA ARG A 314 -3.98 -10.45 -5.49
C ARG A 314 -5.50 -10.44 -5.39
N ALA A 315 -6.11 -9.29 -5.63
CA ALA A 315 -7.56 -9.11 -5.58
C ALA A 315 -8.13 -8.69 -6.93
N ARG A 316 -9.38 -9.09 -7.20
CA ARG A 316 -10.18 -8.61 -8.34
C ARG A 316 -11.54 -8.16 -7.87
N VAL A 317 -11.99 -7.02 -8.38
CA VAL A 317 -13.32 -6.46 -8.13
C VAL A 317 -14.18 -6.66 -9.37
N LEU A 318 -15.28 -7.40 -9.20
CA LEU A 318 -16.26 -7.69 -10.24
C LEU A 318 -17.54 -6.93 -9.92
N VAL A 319 -17.87 -5.94 -10.75
CA VAL A 319 -19.14 -5.21 -10.65
C VAL A 319 -20.12 -5.82 -11.63
N LEU A 320 -21.20 -6.40 -11.13
CA LEU A 320 -22.16 -7.08 -11.97
C LEU A 320 -23.08 -6.11 -12.71
N ARG A 321 -23.66 -6.58 -13.81
CA ARG A 321 -24.87 -6.01 -14.44
C ARG A 321 -26.13 -6.71 -13.93
N ASP A 322 -27.28 -6.04 -14.03
CA ASP A 322 -28.60 -6.61 -13.71
C ASP A 322 -29.02 -7.74 -14.67
N ARG A 323 -28.51 -7.71 -15.90
CA ARG A 323 -28.65 -8.74 -16.93
C ARG A 323 -27.49 -8.63 -17.90
N ALA A 324 -27.38 -9.59 -18.82
CA ALA A 324 -26.34 -9.56 -19.84
C ALA A 324 -26.36 -8.24 -20.66
N GLN A 325 -25.17 -7.73 -21.03
CA GLN A 325 -25.04 -6.52 -21.84
C GLN A 325 -25.78 -6.65 -23.19
N SER A 326 -25.74 -7.85 -23.78
CA SER A 326 -26.47 -8.17 -25.01
C SER A 326 -27.99 -8.00 -24.92
N SER A 327 -28.53 -7.94 -23.71
CA SER A 327 -29.95 -7.71 -23.39
C SER A 327 -30.21 -6.29 -22.85
N GLY A 328 -29.27 -5.36 -23.03
CA GLY A 328 -29.37 -3.99 -22.51
C GLY A 328 -29.24 -3.91 -20.99
N GLY A 329 -28.38 -4.76 -20.40
CA GLY A 329 -28.06 -4.71 -18.99
C GLY A 329 -27.22 -3.50 -18.60
N VAL A 330 -27.42 -3.03 -17.36
CA VAL A 330 -26.72 -1.90 -16.76
C VAL A 330 -26.01 -2.34 -15.48
N PRO A 331 -24.88 -1.71 -15.10
CA PRO A 331 -24.20 -2.04 -13.85
C PRO A 331 -25.12 -1.88 -12.64
N LEU A 332 -25.03 -2.79 -11.67
CA LEU A 332 -25.83 -2.79 -10.45
C LEU A 332 -25.55 -1.56 -9.56
N VAL A 333 -24.37 -0.94 -9.71
CA VAL A 333 -23.97 0.28 -9.01
C VAL A 333 -23.39 1.31 -9.99
N GLY A 334 -23.44 2.59 -9.64
CA GLY A 334 -22.87 3.70 -10.42
C GLY A 334 -23.66 4.12 -11.66
N GLY A 335 -24.60 3.29 -12.15
CA GLY A 335 -25.50 3.64 -13.27
C GLY A 335 -24.86 3.72 -14.65
N SER A 336 -23.53 3.60 -14.75
CA SER A 336 -22.75 3.52 -15.99
C SER A 336 -21.49 2.68 -15.75
N GLU A 337 -20.89 2.14 -16.82
CA GLU A 337 -19.67 1.32 -16.67
C GLU A 337 -18.50 2.11 -16.08
N ALA A 338 -18.31 3.37 -16.49
CA ALA A 338 -17.25 4.21 -15.95
C ALA A 338 -17.42 4.44 -14.44
N ALA A 339 -18.62 4.81 -14.00
CA ALA A 339 -18.90 5.02 -12.58
C ALA A 339 -18.81 3.71 -11.76
N ALA A 340 -19.22 2.58 -12.34
CA ALA A 340 -19.07 1.26 -11.72
C ALA A 340 -17.60 0.89 -11.51
N LEU A 341 -16.76 1.13 -12.52
CA LEU A 341 -15.31 0.94 -12.40
C LEU A 341 -14.71 1.85 -11.33
N ASP A 342 -15.08 3.12 -11.30
CA ASP A 342 -14.57 4.07 -10.31
C ASP A 342 -14.98 3.68 -8.88
N ILE A 343 -16.19 3.14 -8.69
CA ILE A 343 -16.60 2.54 -7.41
C ILE A 343 -15.68 1.37 -7.06
N GLY A 344 -15.45 0.43 -7.97
CA GLY A 344 -14.58 -0.73 -7.71
C GLY A 344 -13.14 -0.33 -7.37
N ARG A 345 -12.57 0.62 -8.10
CA ARG A 345 -11.23 1.18 -7.83
C ARG A 345 -11.16 1.85 -6.46
N ARG A 346 -12.21 2.56 -6.07
CA ARG A 346 -12.29 3.19 -4.75
C ARG A 346 -12.26 2.18 -3.61
N GLN A 347 -12.86 1.01 -3.78
CA GLN A 347 -12.82 -0.06 -2.78
C GLN A 347 -11.38 -0.59 -2.58
N VAL A 348 -10.58 -0.66 -3.65
CA VAL A 348 -9.14 -0.97 -3.55
C VAL A 348 -8.39 0.12 -2.76
N ALA A 349 -8.70 1.40 -3.00
CA ALA A 349 -8.09 2.50 -2.26
C ALA A 349 -8.46 2.46 -0.76
N ILE A 350 -9.73 2.20 -0.42
CA ILE A 350 -10.21 2.04 0.96
C ILE A 350 -9.48 0.86 1.65
N ALA A 351 -9.34 -0.26 0.96
CA ALA A 351 -8.62 -1.40 1.51
C ALA A 351 -7.13 -1.10 1.77
N ASN A 352 -6.47 -0.34 0.88
CA ASN A 352 -5.09 0.12 1.08
C ASN A 352 -4.91 0.97 2.35
N GLU A 353 -5.91 1.79 2.70
CA GLU A 353 -5.88 2.65 3.89
C GLU A 353 -5.88 1.84 5.19
N VAL A 354 -6.69 0.79 5.27
CA VAL A 354 -6.83 -0.04 6.49
C VAL A 354 -5.72 -1.06 6.60
N TYR A 355 -5.45 -1.80 5.52
CA TYR A 355 -4.49 -2.92 5.55
C TYR A 355 -3.04 -2.45 5.52
N GLY A 356 -2.78 -1.18 5.20
CA GLY A 356 -1.46 -0.56 5.26
C GLY A 356 -0.79 -0.67 6.63
N GLN A 357 -1.58 -0.67 7.72
CA GLN A 357 -1.07 -0.88 9.09
C GLN A 357 -0.47 -2.27 9.34
N CYS A 358 -0.79 -3.24 8.47
CA CYS A 358 -0.18 -4.57 8.47
C CYS A 358 0.93 -4.74 7.42
N GLY A 359 1.32 -3.67 6.73
CA GLY A 359 2.24 -3.74 5.59
C GLY A 359 1.62 -4.41 4.37
N VAL A 360 0.29 -4.35 4.21
CA VAL A 360 -0.45 -5.03 3.16
C VAL A 360 -1.18 -4.02 2.27
N THR A 361 -1.11 -4.23 0.96
CA THR A 361 -1.78 -3.41 -0.06
C THR A 361 -2.53 -4.31 -1.04
N TRP A 362 -3.59 -3.78 -1.63
CA TRP A 362 -4.41 -4.41 -2.68
C TRP A 362 -3.95 -4.01 -4.09
N GLY A 363 -2.86 -3.26 -4.21
CA GLY A 363 -2.33 -2.78 -5.48
C GLY A 363 -2.82 -1.39 -5.85
N ASP A 364 -2.48 -0.96 -7.07
CA ASP A 364 -2.83 0.35 -7.60
C ASP A 364 -4.31 0.40 -7.98
N PRO A 365 -5.11 1.28 -7.36
CA PRO A 365 -6.50 1.52 -7.74
C PRO A 365 -6.67 1.87 -9.22
N SER A 366 -5.65 2.45 -9.88
CA SER A 366 -5.72 2.83 -11.29
C SER A 366 -5.48 1.66 -12.27
N GLY A 367 -4.99 0.52 -11.76
CA GLY A 367 -4.72 -0.69 -12.54
C GLY A 367 -5.96 -1.46 -12.99
N ASP A 368 -5.74 -2.65 -13.59
CA ASP A 368 -6.79 -3.59 -14.01
C ASP A 368 -7.28 -4.44 -12.82
N VAL A 369 -7.73 -3.75 -11.76
CA VAL A 369 -8.22 -4.35 -10.52
C VAL A 369 -9.75 -4.48 -10.50
N ALA A 370 -10.46 -3.72 -11.32
CA ALA A 370 -11.93 -3.68 -11.35
C ALA A 370 -12.47 -3.92 -12.77
N ARG A 371 -13.53 -4.73 -12.88
CA ARG A 371 -14.17 -5.07 -14.16
C ARG A 371 -15.68 -5.09 -14.02
N VAL A 372 -16.40 -4.64 -15.05
CA VAL A 372 -17.86 -4.77 -15.13
C VAL A 372 -18.21 -6.02 -15.90
N VAL A 373 -18.85 -6.99 -15.26
CA VAL A 373 -19.13 -8.32 -15.84
C VAL A 373 -20.62 -8.58 -15.95
N ASP A 374 -20.99 -9.38 -16.94
CA ASP A 374 -22.37 -9.88 -17.08
C ASP A 374 -22.63 -10.94 -16.01
N PRO A 375 -23.88 -11.05 -15.52
CA PRO A 375 -24.21 -12.12 -14.61
C PRO A 375 -24.14 -13.48 -15.31
N PRO A 376 -23.78 -14.55 -14.59
CA PRO A 376 -23.72 -15.88 -15.18
C PRO A 376 -25.08 -16.31 -15.76
N PRO A 377 -25.11 -16.99 -16.92
CA PRO A 377 -26.32 -17.67 -17.36
C PRO A 377 -26.63 -18.84 -16.41
N THR A 378 -27.82 -19.44 -16.55
CA THR A 378 -28.21 -20.68 -15.84
C THR A 378 -27.31 -21.85 -16.29
N THR A 379 -26.08 -21.92 -15.81
CA THR A 379 -25.05 -22.84 -16.31
C THR A 379 -24.81 -24.03 -15.38
N MET A 380 -25.51 -24.07 -14.25
CA MET A 380 -25.31 -25.01 -13.16
C MET A 380 -26.60 -25.77 -12.83
N ILE A 381 -26.46 -27.06 -12.52
CA ILE A 381 -27.51 -27.90 -11.94
C ILE A 381 -27.01 -28.46 -10.61
N ALA A 382 -27.83 -28.37 -9.57
CA ALA A 382 -27.56 -28.90 -8.24
C ALA A 382 -28.38 -30.16 -7.97
N PHE A 383 -27.83 -31.05 -7.13
CA PHE A 383 -28.47 -32.27 -6.68
C PHE A 383 -28.54 -32.31 -5.16
N GLY A 384 -29.73 -32.57 -4.64
CA GLY A 384 -29.99 -32.68 -3.21
C GLY A 384 -29.60 -31.43 -2.44
N ASP A 385 -29.85 -30.25 -2.99
CA ASP A 385 -29.51 -29.00 -2.31
C ASP A 385 -30.27 -28.85 -0.99
N ASP A 386 -29.65 -28.22 0.00
CA ASP A 386 -30.08 -28.12 1.42
C ASP A 386 -30.26 -29.43 2.20
N HIS A 387 -30.71 -30.52 1.57
CA HIS A 387 -31.17 -31.72 2.26
C HIS A 387 -30.25 -32.94 2.07
N GLY A 388 -29.49 -33.02 0.97
CA GLY A 388 -28.52 -34.09 0.71
C GLY A 388 -29.12 -35.50 0.65
N ALA A 389 -30.38 -35.64 0.21
CA ALA A 389 -31.06 -36.93 0.21
C ALA A 389 -30.47 -37.90 -0.82
N LEU A 390 -30.53 -39.19 -0.52
CA LEU A 390 -30.21 -40.25 -1.47
C LEU A 390 -31.30 -40.36 -2.53
N ALA A 391 -30.90 -40.65 -3.76
CA ALA A 391 -31.82 -40.93 -4.85
C ALA A 391 -32.74 -42.12 -4.51
N SER A 392 -34.01 -42.02 -4.88
CA SER A 392 -34.98 -43.11 -4.85
C SER A 392 -35.09 -43.85 -6.18
N GLY A 393 -34.50 -43.29 -7.24
CA GLY A 393 -34.64 -43.74 -8.62
C GLY A 393 -35.59 -42.82 -9.39
N GLY A 394 -35.29 -42.60 -10.67
CA GLY A 394 -36.00 -41.66 -11.52
C GLY A 394 -35.14 -41.23 -12.70
N GLU A 395 -35.50 -40.11 -13.32
CA GLU A 395 -34.77 -39.52 -14.43
C GLU A 395 -34.59 -38.02 -14.25
N VAL A 396 -33.43 -37.51 -14.66
CA VAL A 396 -33.14 -36.08 -14.77
C VAL A 396 -33.12 -35.68 -16.24
N ARG A 397 -33.89 -34.65 -16.61
CA ARG A 397 -34.11 -34.22 -18.01
C ARG A 397 -33.83 -32.73 -18.17
N LEU A 398 -32.84 -32.39 -19.00
CA LEU A 398 -32.44 -31.00 -19.25
C LEU A 398 -32.07 -30.76 -20.71
N ARG A 399 -32.01 -29.48 -21.07
CA ARG A 399 -31.46 -28.97 -22.33
C ARG A 399 -30.20 -28.17 -22.03
N VAL A 400 -29.18 -28.32 -22.88
CA VAL A 400 -27.97 -27.48 -22.87
C VAL A 400 -27.99 -26.65 -24.13
N ASN A 401 -27.96 -25.32 -24.01
CA ASN A 401 -28.09 -24.37 -25.12
C ASN A 401 -29.30 -24.68 -26.03
N GLY A 402 -30.42 -25.07 -25.43
CA GLY A 402 -31.63 -25.46 -26.16
C GLY A 402 -31.60 -26.86 -26.80
N VAL A 403 -30.53 -27.63 -26.66
CA VAL A 403 -30.48 -29.02 -27.18
C VAL A 403 -30.84 -29.99 -26.06
N ALA A 404 -31.86 -30.83 -26.26
CA ALA A 404 -32.26 -31.84 -25.29
C ALA A 404 -31.17 -32.90 -25.10
N MET A 405 -30.78 -33.13 -23.85
CA MET A 405 -29.88 -34.21 -23.48
C MET A 405 -30.67 -35.51 -23.28
N PRO A 406 -30.03 -36.68 -23.41
CA PRO A 406 -30.62 -37.94 -22.95
C PRO A 406 -31.04 -37.83 -21.48
N PRO A 407 -32.15 -38.49 -21.07
CA PRO A 407 -32.48 -38.60 -19.67
C PRO A 407 -31.35 -39.31 -18.90
N LEU A 408 -30.90 -38.72 -17.79
CA LEU A 408 -30.02 -39.39 -16.85
C LEU A 408 -30.87 -40.21 -15.88
N VAL A 409 -30.75 -41.53 -15.93
CA VAL A 409 -31.43 -42.42 -14.97
C VAL A 409 -30.69 -42.37 -13.62
N THR A 410 -31.36 -41.93 -12.56
CA THR A 410 -30.84 -42.00 -11.18
C THR A 410 -31.09 -43.39 -10.60
N ARG A 411 -30.18 -43.89 -9.77
CA ARG A 411 -30.34 -45.20 -9.10
C ARG A 411 -30.62 -45.02 -7.63
N ALA A 412 -31.49 -45.87 -7.10
CA ALA A 412 -31.78 -45.91 -5.67
C ALA A 412 -30.48 -46.04 -4.85
N GLY A 413 -30.32 -45.18 -3.85
CA GLY A 413 -29.16 -45.15 -2.96
C GLY A 413 -27.98 -44.29 -3.43
N TRP A 414 -28.02 -43.73 -4.65
CA TRP A 414 -26.98 -42.77 -5.08
C TRP A 414 -26.95 -41.53 -4.20
N ARG A 415 -25.75 -41.14 -3.78
CA ARG A 415 -25.52 -39.84 -3.12
C ARG A 415 -25.61 -38.72 -4.16
N PRO A 416 -25.86 -37.46 -3.76
CA PRO A 416 -25.85 -36.34 -4.69
C PRO A 416 -24.61 -36.28 -5.60
N ILE A 417 -23.42 -36.54 -5.03
CA ILE A 417 -22.18 -36.59 -5.80
C ILE A 417 -22.15 -37.71 -6.85
N ASP A 418 -22.75 -38.88 -6.56
CA ASP A 418 -22.77 -40.00 -7.51
C ASP A 418 -23.65 -39.64 -8.73
N THR A 419 -24.79 -38.97 -8.48
CA THR A 419 -25.67 -38.42 -9.54
C THR A 419 -24.97 -37.31 -10.33
N ALA A 420 -24.29 -36.38 -9.65
CA ALA A 420 -23.57 -35.29 -10.28
C ALA A 420 -22.42 -35.78 -11.17
N MET A 421 -21.65 -36.77 -10.73
CA MET A 421 -20.59 -37.40 -11.53
C MET A 421 -21.16 -38.12 -12.75
N ALA A 422 -22.31 -38.81 -12.61
CA ALA A 422 -22.98 -39.45 -13.75
C ALA A 422 -23.51 -38.41 -14.76
N MET A 423 -24.07 -37.28 -14.29
CA MET A 423 -24.46 -36.15 -15.12
C MET A 423 -23.25 -35.56 -15.87
N GLY A 424 -22.16 -35.32 -15.14
CA GLY A 424 -20.91 -34.81 -15.72
C GLY A 424 -20.37 -35.72 -16.84
N ALA A 425 -20.34 -37.04 -16.60
CA ALA A 425 -19.92 -38.01 -17.59
C ALA A 425 -20.83 -38.03 -18.84
N MET A 426 -22.15 -37.94 -18.65
CA MET A 426 -23.12 -37.84 -19.75
C MET A 426 -22.88 -36.58 -20.59
N LEU A 427 -22.67 -35.43 -19.95
CA LEU A 427 -22.40 -34.15 -20.63
C LEU A 427 -21.07 -34.19 -21.39
N GLN A 428 -20.03 -34.77 -20.78
CA GLN A 428 -18.72 -34.96 -21.41
C GLN A 428 -18.79 -35.86 -22.65
N ALA A 429 -19.57 -36.95 -22.59
CA ALA A 429 -19.82 -37.82 -23.75
C ALA A 429 -20.53 -37.09 -24.90
N ARG A 430 -21.16 -35.93 -24.64
CA ARG A 430 -21.79 -35.05 -25.64
C ARG A 430 -20.92 -33.86 -26.04
N GLY A 431 -19.66 -33.82 -25.61
CA GLY A 431 -18.68 -32.81 -26.02
C GLY A 431 -18.68 -31.53 -25.19
N TYR A 432 -19.41 -31.50 -24.08
CA TYR A 432 -19.34 -30.42 -23.09
C TYR A 432 -18.19 -30.66 -22.10
N ARG A 433 -17.78 -29.62 -21.40
CA ARG A 433 -16.96 -29.75 -20.19
C ARG A 433 -17.89 -29.62 -18.99
N ALA A 434 -17.72 -30.52 -18.02
CA ALA A 434 -18.49 -30.48 -16.78
C ALA A 434 -17.51 -30.36 -15.61
N ARG A 435 -17.78 -29.42 -14.71
CA ARG A 435 -17.08 -29.30 -13.42
C ARG A 435 -18.04 -29.74 -12.32
N VAL A 436 -17.64 -30.75 -11.57
CA VAL A 436 -18.44 -31.30 -10.47
C VAL A 436 -17.82 -30.87 -9.16
N THR A 437 -18.61 -30.26 -8.29
CA THR A 437 -18.18 -29.84 -6.95
C THR A 437 -19.12 -30.44 -5.90
N THR A 438 -18.57 -30.79 -4.74
CA THR A 438 -19.38 -31.19 -3.57
C THR A 438 -19.47 -30.00 -2.63
N ASN A 439 -20.66 -29.74 -2.10
CA ASN A 439 -20.87 -28.70 -1.10
C ASN A 439 -21.00 -29.35 0.28
N PRO A 440 -20.40 -28.77 1.33
CA PRO A 440 -20.56 -29.28 2.69
C PRO A 440 -22.03 -29.48 3.09
N ARG A 441 -22.25 -30.37 4.05
CA ARG A 441 -23.58 -30.64 4.60
C ARG A 441 -24.04 -29.41 5.40
N THR A 442 -25.22 -28.88 5.07
CA THR A 442 -25.91 -27.88 5.91
C THR A 442 -26.21 -28.45 7.31
N THR A 443 -26.53 -27.61 8.28
CA THR A 443 -26.81 -28.04 9.67
C THR A 443 -27.90 -29.12 9.73
N TYR A 444 -28.96 -28.98 8.94
CA TYR A 444 -30.11 -29.90 8.90
C TYR A 444 -30.08 -30.90 7.74
N GLY A 445 -29.11 -30.78 6.82
CA GLY A 445 -28.95 -31.69 5.70
C GLY A 445 -28.57 -33.10 6.17
N ALA A 446 -29.07 -34.11 5.47
CA ALA A 446 -28.69 -35.51 5.72
C ALA A 446 -27.24 -35.78 5.26
N ARG A 447 -26.81 -35.15 4.15
CA ARG A 447 -25.50 -35.34 3.52
C ARG A 447 -25.06 -34.08 2.74
N PRO A 448 -23.80 -34.02 2.27
CA PRO A 448 -23.36 -33.05 1.27
C PRO A 448 -24.24 -33.02 0.01
N SER A 449 -24.46 -31.82 -0.56
CA SER A 449 -25.04 -31.64 -1.90
C SER A 449 -23.94 -31.62 -2.97
N ALA A 450 -24.32 -31.61 -4.25
CA ALA A 450 -23.35 -31.54 -5.35
C ALA A 450 -23.86 -30.70 -6.52
N ASP A 451 -22.95 -29.95 -7.13
CA ASP A 451 -23.24 -29.10 -8.28
C ASP A 451 -22.50 -29.60 -9.53
N VAL A 452 -23.10 -29.35 -10.70
CA VAL A 452 -22.49 -29.58 -12.01
C VAL A 452 -22.56 -28.29 -12.82
N LEU A 453 -21.41 -27.64 -13.02
CA LEU A 453 -21.28 -26.51 -13.94
C LEU A 453 -20.92 -27.01 -15.33
N VAL A 454 -21.55 -26.41 -16.35
CA VAL A 454 -21.47 -26.90 -17.73
C VAL A 454 -20.90 -25.84 -18.66
N LEU A 455 -19.79 -26.15 -19.31
CA LEU A 455 -19.16 -25.31 -20.34
C LEU A 455 -19.24 -25.99 -21.71
N ASP A 456 -19.26 -25.18 -22.75
CA ASP A 456 -19.08 -25.68 -24.10
C ASP A 456 -17.63 -26.14 -24.35
N ARG A 457 -17.39 -26.69 -25.54
CA ARG A 457 -16.05 -27.19 -25.93
C ARG A 457 -14.98 -26.09 -25.93
N ALA A 458 -15.38 -24.85 -26.18
CA ALA A 458 -14.54 -23.66 -26.20
C ALA A 458 -14.31 -23.07 -24.79
N GLY A 459 -14.95 -23.63 -23.75
CA GLY A 459 -14.82 -23.15 -22.38
C GLY A 459 -15.74 -21.98 -22.03
N ARG A 460 -16.79 -21.73 -22.82
CA ARG A 460 -17.81 -20.72 -22.50
C ARG A 460 -18.93 -21.33 -21.67
N TRP A 461 -19.48 -20.56 -20.74
CA TRP A 461 -20.65 -20.96 -19.97
C TRP A 461 -21.84 -21.27 -20.86
N THR A 462 -22.62 -22.28 -20.48
CA THR A 462 -23.80 -22.72 -21.25
C THR A 462 -25.08 -22.24 -20.58
N ASN A 463 -26.20 -22.36 -21.30
CA ASN A 463 -27.53 -22.13 -20.74
C ASN A 463 -28.29 -23.46 -20.60
N LEU A 464 -28.52 -23.86 -19.37
CA LEU A 464 -29.33 -25.00 -18.98
C LEU A 464 -30.79 -24.58 -18.89
N SER A 465 -31.68 -25.47 -19.35
CA SER A 465 -33.12 -25.27 -19.25
C SER A 465 -33.83 -26.61 -19.15
N THR A 466 -35.10 -26.60 -18.73
CA THR A 466 -35.91 -27.82 -18.68
C THR A 466 -36.32 -28.27 -20.09
N VAL A 467 -36.64 -29.56 -20.21
CA VAL A 467 -37.32 -30.06 -21.41
C VAL A 467 -38.79 -29.66 -21.32
N PRO A 468 -39.36 -28.96 -22.32
CA PRO A 468 -40.75 -28.52 -22.29
C PRO A 468 -41.72 -29.68 -21.99
N GLY A 469 -42.66 -29.47 -21.07
CA GLY A 469 -43.65 -30.46 -20.67
C GLY A 469 -43.12 -31.62 -19.82
N SER A 470 -41.86 -31.58 -19.36
CA SER A 470 -41.29 -32.57 -18.44
C SER A 470 -40.77 -31.89 -17.17
N ALA A 471 -40.92 -32.56 -16.02
CA ALA A 471 -40.22 -32.18 -14.80
C ALA A 471 -38.70 -32.34 -14.98
N LEU A 472 -37.92 -31.50 -14.29
CA LEU A 472 -36.45 -31.57 -14.32
C LEU A 472 -35.95 -32.89 -13.74
N SER A 473 -36.56 -33.36 -12.64
CA SER A 473 -36.31 -34.66 -12.02
C SER A 473 -37.65 -35.36 -11.74
N THR A 474 -37.68 -36.69 -11.92
CA THR A 474 -38.77 -37.54 -11.45
C THR A 474 -38.40 -38.34 -10.19
N ASP A 475 -37.21 -38.14 -9.63
CA ASP A 475 -36.81 -38.75 -8.36
C ASP A 475 -37.55 -38.07 -7.20
N LEU A 476 -38.31 -38.84 -6.43
CA LEU A 476 -39.17 -38.31 -5.37
C LEU A 476 -38.42 -37.93 -4.10
N ARG A 477 -37.13 -38.28 -3.99
CA ARG A 477 -36.31 -38.02 -2.79
C ARG A 477 -35.16 -37.07 -3.06
N GLN A 478 -34.42 -37.27 -4.15
CA GLN A 478 -33.28 -36.42 -4.48
C GLN A 478 -33.71 -35.36 -5.48
N GLY A 479 -33.85 -34.12 -4.99
CA GLY A 479 -34.11 -32.96 -5.84
C GLY A 479 -33.00 -32.73 -6.86
N ALA A 480 -33.38 -32.21 -8.03
CA ALA A 480 -32.46 -31.61 -8.98
C ALA A 480 -32.99 -30.22 -9.32
N GLU A 481 -32.12 -29.22 -9.31
CA GLU A 481 -32.51 -27.81 -9.44
C GLU A 481 -31.56 -27.10 -10.41
N LEU A 482 -32.12 -26.34 -11.36
CA LEU A 482 -31.32 -25.45 -12.19
C LEU A 482 -31.03 -24.19 -11.38
N ALA A 483 -29.76 -23.85 -11.25
CA ALA A 483 -29.34 -22.71 -10.46
C ALA A 483 -29.51 -21.43 -11.28
N VAL A 484 -30.37 -20.54 -10.81
CA VAL A 484 -30.71 -19.25 -11.44
C VAL A 484 -30.29 -18.14 -10.50
N VAL A 485 -29.73 -17.07 -11.06
CA VAL A 485 -29.45 -15.82 -10.35
C VAL A 485 -30.54 -14.81 -10.73
N ASP A 486 -31.26 -14.29 -9.74
CA ASP A 486 -32.33 -13.32 -9.90
C ASP A 486 -32.05 -12.07 -9.06
N PHE A 487 -31.68 -10.97 -9.70
CA PHE A 487 -31.43 -9.71 -8.99
C PHE A 487 -32.69 -8.89 -8.69
N SER A 488 -33.89 -9.37 -9.07
CA SER A 488 -35.14 -8.60 -8.91
C SER A 488 -35.55 -8.45 -7.44
N ASP A 489 -35.38 -9.50 -6.64
CA ASP A 489 -35.60 -9.49 -5.19
C ASP A 489 -34.30 -9.46 -4.37
N GLY A 490 -33.14 -9.60 -5.01
CA GLY A 490 -31.82 -9.57 -4.38
C GLY A 490 -31.23 -10.98 -4.27
N VAL A 491 -29.94 -11.09 -4.02
CA VAL A 491 -29.28 -12.40 -3.90
C VAL A 491 -29.66 -13.05 -2.57
N ASP A 492 -30.08 -14.31 -2.59
CA ASP A 492 -30.41 -15.05 -1.37
C ASP A 492 -29.14 -15.30 -0.53
N GLU A 493 -29.14 -14.68 0.65
CA GLU A 493 -28.03 -14.69 1.61
C GLU A 493 -28.02 -15.97 2.45
N PHE A 494 -26.82 -16.50 2.71
CA PHE A 494 -26.67 -17.60 3.64
C PHE A 494 -26.94 -17.16 5.09
N ASN A 495 -27.29 -18.14 5.92
CA ASN A 495 -27.38 -17.98 7.36
C ASN A 495 -26.44 -18.97 8.06
N ASN A 496 -26.44 -18.97 9.38
CA ASN A 496 -25.55 -19.84 10.17
C ASN A 496 -25.75 -21.36 9.92
N GLN A 497 -26.82 -21.77 9.24
CA GLN A 497 -27.13 -23.16 8.94
C GLN A 497 -26.52 -23.64 7.63
N ASN A 498 -26.22 -22.72 6.71
CA ASN A 498 -25.72 -23.03 5.37
C ASN A 498 -24.53 -22.15 4.93
N SER A 499 -23.93 -21.35 5.83
CA SER A 499 -22.76 -20.50 5.52
C SER A 499 -21.60 -21.25 4.88
N THR A 500 -21.26 -22.42 5.40
CA THR A 500 -20.18 -23.26 4.85
C THR A 500 -20.52 -23.86 3.48
N SER A 501 -21.80 -24.02 3.14
CA SER A 501 -22.22 -24.53 1.84
C SER A 501 -22.57 -23.44 0.83
N GLY A 502 -22.93 -22.23 1.29
CA GLY A 502 -23.61 -21.20 0.50
C GLY A 502 -25.02 -21.60 0.08
N THR A 503 -25.81 -20.63 -0.38
CA THR A 503 -27.10 -20.85 -1.04
C THR A 503 -26.91 -21.35 -2.49
N LEU A 504 -27.95 -21.91 -3.11
CA LEU A 504 -27.89 -22.31 -4.52
C LEU A 504 -27.53 -21.13 -5.43
N GLU A 505 -28.12 -19.97 -5.15
CA GLU A 505 -27.97 -18.76 -5.93
C GLU A 505 -26.55 -18.17 -5.81
N GLU A 506 -25.99 -18.07 -4.60
CA GLU A 506 -24.61 -17.64 -4.39
C GLU A 506 -23.62 -18.52 -5.15
N ARG A 507 -23.81 -19.85 -5.10
CA ARG A 507 -22.97 -20.80 -5.86
C ARG A 507 -23.14 -20.63 -7.36
N ALA A 508 -24.35 -20.36 -7.84
CA ALA A 508 -24.63 -20.08 -9.24
C ALA A 508 -23.98 -18.79 -9.72
N LEU A 509 -23.90 -17.79 -8.83
CA LEU A 509 -23.29 -16.50 -9.10
C LEU A 509 -21.76 -16.57 -9.08
N ILE A 510 -21.18 -17.13 -8.01
CA ILE A 510 -19.76 -16.99 -7.71
C ILE A 510 -18.92 -17.99 -8.50
N LYS A 511 -19.32 -19.27 -8.53
CA LYS A 511 -18.51 -20.34 -9.15
C LYS A 511 -18.20 -20.11 -10.64
N PRO A 512 -19.09 -19.50 -11.45
CA PRO A 512 -18.77 -19.16 -12.83
C PRO A 512 -17.86 -17.94 -13.01
N LEU A 513 -17.71 -17.11 -11.98
CA LEU A 513 -16.97 -15.85 -12.03
C LEU A 513 -15.55 -15.95 -11.47
N ILE A 514 -15.31 -16.85 -10.51
CA ILE A 514 -13.99 -17.13 -9.94
C ILE A 514 -13.19 -18.10 -10.84
N ASP A 515 -11.86 -18.01 -10.86
CA ASP A 515 -11.01 -18.75 -11.80
C ASP A 515 -10.29 -19.99 -11.21
N ASP A 516 -10.81 -20.55 -10.12
CA ASP A 516 -10.20 -21.66 -9.35
C ASP A 516 -8.76 -21.37 -8.84
N ASP A 517 -8.23 -20.15 -9.05
CA ASP A 517 -6.91 -19.73 -8.57
C ASP A 517 -7.00 -19.36 -7.10
N VAL A 518 -6.56 -20.28 -6.24
CA VAL A 518 -6.51 -20.10 -4.78
C VAL A 518 -5.58 -18.97 -4.32
N THR A 519 -4.82 -18.36 -5.24
CA THR A 519 -3.93 -17.21 -4.97
C THR A 519 -4.61 -15.87 -5.26
N THR A 520 -5.85 -15.87 -5.73
CA THR A 520 -6.63 -14.64 -5.97
C THR A 520 -7.82 -14.57 -5.02
N MET A 521 -8.16 -13.35 -4.63
CA MET A 521 -9.37 -13.04 -3.88
C MET A 521 -10.35 -12.26 -4.75
N GLU A 522 -11.62 -12.69 -4.79
CA GLU A 522 -12.66 -12.05 -5.59
C GLU A 522 -13.63 -11.27 -4.72
N MET A 523 -13.79 -10.00 -5.05
CA MET A 523 -14.83 -9.14 -4.52
C MET A 523 -15.92 -8.99 -5.58
N ILE A 524 -17.15 -9.41 -5.29
CA ILE A 524 -18.28 -9.29 -6.22
C ILE A 524 -19.28 -8.28 -5.66
N VAL A 525 -19.54 -7.23 -6.43
CA VAL A 525 -20.50 -6.19 -6.07
C VAL A 525 -21.88 -6.57 -6.60
N ILE A 526 -22.82 -6.73 -5.68
CA ILE A 526 -24.23 -7.04 -5.94
C ILE A 526 -25.13 -5.83 -5.64
N ASN A 527 -26.38 -5.86 -6.09
CA ASN A 527 -27.33 -4.79 -5.83
C ASN A 527 -27.76 -4.80 -4.36
N ARG A 528 -28.29 -5.94 -3.91
CA ARG A 528 -28.69 -6.16 -2.52
C ARG A 528 -28.82 -7.63 -2.19
N PHE A 529 -28.76 -7.95 -0.90
CA PHE A 529 -29.23 -9.22 -0.36
C PHE A 529 -30.76 -9.24 -0.23
N SER A 530 -31.38 -10.41 -0.38
CA SER A 530 -32.83 -10.55 -0.54
C SER A 530 -33.62 -10.18 0.73
N ARG A 531 -33.11 -10.57 1.91
CA ARG A 531 -33.72 -10.31 3.23
C ARG A 531 -33.20 -9.03 3.86
N GLY A 532 -32.14 -8.44 3.30
CA GLY A 532 -31.58 -7.16 3.73
C GLY A 532 -31.01 -7.18 5.14
N THR A 533 -30.68 -8.36 5.66
CA THR A 533 -30.08 -8.51 7.01
C THR A 533 -28.58 -8.35 7.00
N ARG A 534 -27.96 -8.40 5.82
CA ARG A 534 -26.53 -8.31 5.59
C ARG A 534 -26.23 -7.26 4.55
N ILE A 535 -25.00 -6.75 4.60
CA ILE A 535 -24.44 -5.83 3.59
C ILE A 535 -23.11 -6.33 3.01
N GLY A 536 -22.60 -7.45 3.52
CA GLY A 536 -21.45 -8.18 3.02
C GLY A 536 -21.48 -9.65 3.48
N GLU A 537 -20.84 -10.53 2.72
CA GLU A 537 -20.65 -11.96 3.05
C GLU A 537 -19.37 -12.52 2.46
N ALA A 538 -18.57 -13.21 3.28
CA ALA A 538 -17.31 -13.83 2.85
C ALA A 538 -17.35 -15.37 2.84
N PHE A 539 -16.75 -15.96 1.81
CA PHE A 539 -16.52 -17.39 1.65
C PHE A 539 -15.05 -17.70 1.93
N VAL A 540 -14.77 -18.23 3.12
CA VAL A 540 -13.41 -18.45 3.60
C VAL A 540 -12.95 -19.87 3.25
N ARG A 541 -11.74 -20.00 2.69
CA ARG A 541 -11.21 -21.33 2.31
C ARG A 541 -11.12 -22.29 3.51
N GLY A 542 -10.78 -21.79 4.69
CA GLY A 542 -10.70 -22.56 5.93
C GLY A 542 -11.98 -23.27 6.35
N ASP A 543 -13.15 -22.87 5.82
CA ASP A 543 -14.43 -23.55 6.08
C ASP A 543 -14.57 -24.89 5.36
N GLY A 544 -13.75 -25.15 4.34
CA GLY A 544 -13.91 -26.32 3.49
C GLY A 544 -15.15 -26.24 2.59
N GLY A 545 -15.69 -25.04 2.38
CA GLY A 545 -16.72 -24.73 1.40
C GLY A 545 -16.27 -24.98 -0.04
N SER A 546 -17.23 -25.04 -0.97
CA SER A 546 -16.95 -25.20 -2.40
C SER A 546 -16.59 -23.88 -3.11
N ILE A 547 -16.80 -22.76 -2.43
CA ILE A 547 -16.31 -21.43 -2.79
C ILE A 547 -15.21 -21.09 -1.78
N GLY A 548 -14.09 -20.55 -2.24
CA GLY A 548 -13.03 -20.07 -1.37
C GLY A 548 -12.47 -18.75 -1.89
N ASN A 549 -12.08 -17.89 -0.95
CA ASN A 549 -11.46 -16.59 -1.20
C ASN A 549 -12.32 -15.62 -2.03
N GLY A 550 -13.65 -15.74 -1.94
CA GLY A 550 -14.59 -14.82 -2.56
C GLY A 550 -15.46 -14.14 -1.52
N PHE A 551 -15.89 -12.91 -1.77
CA PHE A 551 -16.90 -12.25 -0.94
C PHE A 551 -17.84 -11.38 -1.78
N LEU A 552 -19.07 -11.27 -1.30
CA LEU A 552 -20.13 -10.44 -1.85
C LEU A 552 -20.23 -9.15 -1.05
N ILE A 553 -20.52 -8.04 -1.73
CA ILE A 553 -20.87 -6.78 -1.06
C ILE A 553 -22.07 -6.11 -1.71
N ASP A 554 -22.99 -5.68 -0.85
CA ASP A 554 -24.20 -4.95 -1.21
C ASP A 554 -23.86 -3.49 -1.56
N ARG A 555 -24.65 -2.87 -2.45
CA ARG A 555 -24.57 -1.43 -2.74
C ARG A 555 -24.62 -0.55 -1.49
N ALA A 556 -25.32 -0.97 -0.43
CA ALA A 556 -25.41 -0.24 0.83
C ALA A 556 -24.06 -0.24 1.56
N GLY A 557 -23.38 -1.39 1.62
CA GLY A 557 -22.02 -1.49 2.15
C GLY A 557 -21.02 -0.67 1.34
N ILE A 558 -21.15 -0.69 0.01
CA ILE A 558 -20.36 0.16 -0.89
C ILE A 558 -20.60 1.66 -0.62
N ALA A 559 -21.86 2.07 -0.46
CA ALA A 559 -22.23 3.47 -0.26
C ALA A 559 -21.76 4.02 1.10
N ALA A 560 -21.69 3.16 2.12
CA ALA A 560 -21.22 3.54 3.44
C ALA A 560 -19.69 3.75 3.50
N GLU A 561 -18.90 3.19 2.58
CA GLU A 561 -17.45 3.36 2.48
C GLU A 561 -16.73 3.32 3.86
N ARG A 562 -16.17 4.47 4.30
CA ARG A 562 -15.39 4.65 5.54
C ARG A 562 -16.25 4.80 6.80
N GLU A 563 -17.57 4.77 6.68
CA GLU A 563 -18.49 4.76 7.82
C GLU A 563 -18.65 3.32 8.34
N ALA A 564 -18.82 2.36 7.43
CA ALA A 564 -19.06 0.96 7.78
C ALA A 564 -17.83 0.06 7.63
N TRP A 565 -16.93 0.38 6.70
CA TRP A 565 -15.78 -0.46 6.33
C TRP A 565 -16.15 -1.91 5.97
N THR A 566 -17.38 -2.15 5.50
CA THR A 566 -17.95 -3.47 5.18
C THR A 566 -17.01 -4.28 4.29
N GLN A 567 -16.53 -3.68 3.20
CA GLN A 567 -15.61 -4.34 2.28
C GLN A 567 -14.35 -4.87 2.98
N SER A 568 -13.75 -4.03 3.84
CA SER A 568 -12.52 -4.37 4.51
C SER A 568 -12.76 -5.42 5.60
N HIS A 569 -13.92 -5.39 6.25
CA HIS A 569 -14.36 -6.41 7.21
C HIS A 569 -14.52 -7.78 6.53
N GLU A 570 -15.27 -7.86 5.42
CA GLU A 570 -15.46 -9.13 4.69
C GLU A 570 -14.14 -9.72 4.19
N ALA A 571 -13.27 -8.86 3.66
CA ALA A 571 -11.94 -9.29 3.27
C ALA A 571 -11.11 -9.78 4.47
N GLY A 572 -11.38 -9.26 5.67
CA GLY A 572 -10.74 -9.66 6.91
C GLY A 572 -11.02 -11.12 7.27
N HIS A 573 -12.25 -11.61 7.06
CA HIS A 573 -12.57 -13.03 7.24
C HIS A 573 -11.68 -13.94 6.39
N ILE A 574 -11.43 -13.55 5.13
CA ILE A 574 -10.58 -14.29 4.20
C ILE A 574 -9.11 -14.15 4.60
N LEU A 575 -8.63 -12.92 4.81
CA LEU A 575 -7.22 -12.64 5.11
C LEU A 575 -6.79 -13.17 6.47
N LEU A 576 -7.70 -13.32 7.42
CA LEU A 576 -7.41 -13.94 8.72
C LEU A 576 -7.62 -15.45 8.69
N ASP A 577 -8.22 -16.03 7.65
CA ASP A 577 -8.67 -17.42 7.64
C ASP A 577 -9.50 -17.70 8.92
N GLN A 578 -10.48 -16.82 9.15
CA GLN A 578 -11.37 -16.80 10.30
C GLN A 578 -12.82 -16.80 9.82
N PRO A 579 -13.35 -18.00 9.53
CA PRO A 579 -14.72 -18.14 9.05
C PRO A 579 -15.79 -17.85 10.10
N TRP A 580 -15.39 -17.98 11.38
CA TRP A 580 -16.24 -17.67 12.53
C TRP A 580 -15.55 -16.55 13.29
N HIS A 581 -16.05 -15.33 13.17
CA HIS A 581 -15.75 -14.27 14.12
C HIS A 581 -17.11 -13.68 14.55
N PRO A 582 -17.29 -13.33 15.83
CA PRO A 582 -18.55 -12.94 16.34
C PRO A 582 -18.63 -11.43 16.27
N ASP A 583 -19.50 -10.94 15.41
CA ASP A 583 -20.07 -9.60 15.54
C ASP A 583 -20.86 -9.45 16.88
N ASN A 584 -20.60 -10.29 17.90
CA ASN A 584 -21.46 -10.59 19.05
C ASN A 584 -20.80 -11.36 20.24
N MET A 585 -19.46 -11.56 20.35
CA MET A 585 -18.87 -12.26 21.52
C MET A 585 -17.86 -11.38 22.25
N GLY A 586 -18.38 -10.57 23.15
CA GLY A 586 -17.60 -9.67 24.00
C GLY A 586 -18.22 -8.28 24.03
N PRO A 587 -17.64 -7.34 24.78
CA PRO A 587 -18.00 -5.93 24.66
C PRO A 587 -17.51 -5.40 23.31
N ASP A 588 -18.41 -4.90 22.46
CA ASP A 588 -18.08 -4.33 21.16
C ASP A 588 -16.97 -3.28 21.25
N ARG A 589 -15.91 -3.46 20.46
CA ARG A 589 -14.85 -2.44 20.30
C ARG A 589 -14.98 -1.81 18.91
N PRO A 590 -15.72 -0.70 18.78
CA PRO A 590 -16.08 -0.14 17.48
C PRO A 590 -14.90 0.30 16.61
N TRP A 591 -13.71 0.48 17.19
CA TRP A 591 -12.49 0.85 16.45
C TRP A 591 -11.72 -0.36 15.89
N LEU A 592 -12.02 -1.60 16.28
CA LEU A 592 -11.37 -2.78 15.69
C LEU A 592 -12.14 -3.25 14.45
N LEU A 593 -11.42 -3.57 13.37
CA LEU A 593 -12.02 -3.92 12.08
C LEU A 593 -12.94 -5.15 12.19
N MET A 594 -12.47 -6.20 12.88
CA MET A 594 -13.17 -7.49 12.98
C MET A 594 -14.14 -7.59 14.18
N ASP A 595 -14.21 -6.57 15.02
CA ASP A 595 -15.11 -6.50 16.20
C ASP A 595 -16.22 -5.45 16.00
N ALA A 596 -16.06 -4.59 14.99
CA ALA A 596 -17.06 -3.61 14.62
C ALA A 596 -18.19 -4.27 13.84
N ASP A 597 -19.42 -4.16 14.33
CA ASP A 597 -20.61 -4.48 13.54
C ASP A 597 -20.67 -3.52 12.34
N ALA A 598 -20.29 -4.02 11.18
CA ALA A 598 -20.27 -3.26 9.93
C ALA A 598 -21.68 -2.77 9.52
N SER A 599 -22.75 -3.36 10.07
CA SER A 599 -24.13 -2.93 9.81
C SER A 599 -24.57 -1.71 10.66
N LEU A 600 -23.84 -1.38 11.72
CA LEU A 600 -24.13 -0.24 12.59
C LEU A 600 -23.35 1.01 12.15
N GLY A 601 -23.99 1.89 11.39
CA GLY A 601 -23.42 3.18 10.95
C GLY A 601 -23.05 4.17 12.08
N THR A 602 -23.28 3.82 13.35
CA THR A 602 -22.84 4.59 14.52
C THR A 602 -21.39 4.31 14.93
N VAL A 603 -20.77 3.29 14.33
CA VAL A 603 -19.38 2.87 14.58
C VAL A 603 -18.42 3.74 13.73
N ALA A 604 -18.65 5.04 13.76
CA ALA A 604 -17.89 6.03 13.00
C ALA A 604 -16.49 6.18 13.59
N GLY A 605 -15.48 5.97 12.76
CA GLY A 605 -14.09 6.14 13.17
C GLY A 605 -13.13 5.27 12.40
N PRO A 606 -11.82 5.55 12.56
CA PRO A 606 -10.77 4.83 11.89
C PRO A 606 -10.67 3.40 12.44
N LYS A 607 -10.42 2.42 11.55
CA LYS A 607 -10.36 1.00 11.92
C LYS A 607 -8.94 0.55 12.22
N ARG A 608 -8.81 -0.34 13.20
CA ARG A 608 -7.56 -0.93 13.64
C ARG A 608 -7.57 -2.43 13.48
N ILE A 609 -6.40 -2.94 13.11
CA ILE A 609 -6.08 -4.35 13.08
C ILE A 609 -4.98 -4.56 14.12
N SER A 610 -5.22 -5.46 15.06
CA SER A 610 -4.29 -5.79 16.14
C SER A 610 -2.96 -6.34 15.62
N THR A 611 -1.94 -6.35 16.47
CA THR A 611 -0.65 -6.97 16.14
C THR A 611 -0.83 -8.43 15.75
N GLU A 612 -1.68 -9.14 16.49
CA GLU A 612 -1.96 -10.56 16.35
C GLU A 612 -2.70 -10.85 15.04
N GLU A 613 -3.67 -10.02 14.68
CA GLU A 613 -4.37 -10.10 13.40
C GLU A 613 -3.42 -9.80 12.24
N CYS A 614 -2.60 -8.74 12.29
CA CYS A 614 -1.61 -8.48 11.24
C CYS A 614 -0.61 -9.64 11.09
N ALA A 615 -0.12 -10.20 12.19
CA ALA A 615 0.77 -11.35 12.17
C ALA A 615 0.07 -12.59 11.55
N ARG A 616 -1.19 -12.82 11.94
CA ARG A 616 -2.00 -13.92 11.41
C ARG A 616 -2.23 -13.77 9.91
N ILE A 617 -2.64 -12.59 9.44
CA ILE A 617 -2.81 -12.25 8.02
C ILE A 617 -1.58 -12.69 7.22
N ARG A 618 -0.39 -12.31 7.68
CA ARG A 618 0.87 -12.62 6.98
C ARG A 618 1.22 -14.11 7.05
N SER A 619 0.97 -14.77 8.17
CA SER A 619 1.24 -16.20 8.32
C SER A 619 0.30 -17.10 7.48
N ARG A 620 -0.95 -16.67 7.30
CA ARG A 620 -2.00 -17.44 6.61
C ARG A 620 -2.01 -17.21 5.11
N ASN A 621 -1.55 -16.05 4.67
CA ASN A 621 -1.66 -15.63 3.27
C ASN A 621 -0.34 -15.21 2.62
N GLY A 622 0.78 -15.24 3.35
CA GLY A 622 2.09 -14.94 2.81
C GLY A 622 2.54 -15.90 1.69
N PRO A 623 3.64 -15.59 0.98
CA PRO A 623 4.09 -16.36 -0.19
C PRO A 623 4.30 -17.86 0.07
N ASP A 624 4.69 -18.22 1.29
CA ASP A 624 4.93 -19.61 1.71
C ASP A 624 3.70 -20.29 2.32
N ALA A 625 2.55 -19.62 2.36
CA ALA A 625 1.34 -20.17 2.91
C ALA A 625 0.69 -21.19 1.95
N PRO A 626 -0.15 -22.11 2.44
CA PRO A 626 -0.87 -23.09 1.59
C PRO A 626 -1.85 -22.46 0.59
N SER A 627 -2.26 -21.21 0.84
CA SER A 627 -3.11 -20.39 -0.03
C SER A 627 -2.51 -18.99 -0.08
N PRO A 628 -1.45 -18.76 -0.87
CA PRO A 628 -0.76 -17.48 -0.86
C PRO A 628 -1.63 -16.46 -1.62
N LEU A 629 -2.50 -15.76 -0.89
CA LEU A 629 -3.22 -14.58 -1.42
C LEU A 629 -2.31 -13.36 -1.54
N MET A 630 -1.15 -13.40 -0.87
CA MET A 630 -0.16 -12.34 -0.91
C MET A 630 1.08 -12.76 -1.66
N GLN A 631 1.51 -11.88 -2.55
CA GLN A 631 2.80 -11.95 -3.18
C GLN A 631 3.78 -10.96 -2.56
N ARG A 632 5.07 -11.20 -2.79
CA ARG A 632 6.08 -10.17 -2.52
C ARG A 632 5.78 -8.94 -3.36
N TYR A 633 6.01 -7.77 -2.78
CA TYR A 633 5.72 -6.49 -3.41
C TYR A 633 6.44 -6.34 -4.76
N ASP A 634 7.72 -6.73 -4.81
CA ASP A 634 8.63 -6.62 -5.96
C ASP A 634 8.28 -7.55 -7.14
N LEU A 635 7.46 -8.57 -6.90
CA LEU A 635 6.91 -9.44 -7.95
C LEU A 635 5.62 -8.85 -8.56
N GLY A 636 4.92 -7.99 -7.82
CA GLY A 636 3.71 -7.30 -8.27
C GLY A 636 3.97 -5.93 -8.90
N ALA A 637 5.07 -5.28 -8.51
CA ALA A 637 5.57 -4.03 -9.08
C ALA A 637 7.07 -4.17 -9.33
N ALA A 638 7.52 -3.92 -10.56
CA ALA A 638 8.95 -3.98 -10.88
C ALA A 638 9.70 -2.98 -10.00
N SER A 639 10.50 -3.47 -9.06
CA SER A 639 11.55 -2.67 -8.42
C SER A 639 12.73 -2.66 -9.40
N PRO A 640 13.04 -1.55 -10.05
CA PRO A 640 14.28 -1.45 -10.80
C PRO A 640 15.42 -1.46 -9.77
N ASP A 641 16.28 -2.46 -9.87
CA ASP A 641 17.61 -2.53 -9.25
C ASP A 641 17.69 -2.99 -7.77
N ALA A 642 18.45 -4.08 -7.55
CA ALA A 642 19.53 -4.23 -6.56
C ALA A 642 19.72 -5.65 -5.97
N ALA A 643 20.98 -5.94 -5.62
CA ALA A 643 21.53 -7.24 -5.21
C ALA A 643 21.46 -7.49 -3.68
N ARG A 644 21.98 -8.64 -3.23
CA ARG A 644 21.92 -9.12 -1.82
C ARG A 644 22.83 -8.30 -0.88
N TYR A 645 22.30 -8.02 0.32
CA TYR A 645 22.91 -7.32 1.46
C TYR A 645 24.35 -7.71 1.81
N THR A 646 25.18 -6.72 2.12
CA THR A 646 26.46 -6.88 2.85
C THR A 646 26.48 -6.00 4.10
N ALA A 647 27.01 -6.54 5.20
CA ALA A 647 26.89 -6.00 6.56
C ALA A 647 27.57 -4.63 6.82
N TRP A 648 27.05 -3.89 7.81
CA TRP A 648 27.45 -2.52 8.20
C TRP A 648 28.47 -2.45 9.37
N PRO A 649 29.30 -1.39 9.47
CA PRO A 649 30.16 -1.10 10.63
C PRO A 649 29.40 -0.87 11.95
N ALA A 650 29.91 -1.42 13.05
CA ALA A 650 29.26 -1.43 14.36
C ALA A 650 29.07 -0.06 15.07
N GLN A 651 29.39 1.08 14.44
CA GLN A 651 29.41 2.41 15.10
C GLN A 651 28.59 3.48 14.34
N PRO A 652 27.85 4.36 15.06
CA PRO A 652 27.16 5.50 14.45
C PRO A 652 28.15 6.49 13.83
N ARG A 653 27.75 7.15 12.74
CA ARG A 653 28.55 8.15 12.01
C ARG A 653 28.43 9.58 12.56
N TYR A 654 27.66 9.75 13.64
CA TYR A 654 27.54 10.99 14.39
C TYR A 654 27.95 10.75 15.86
N PRO A 655 28.44 11.78 16.58
CA PRO A 655 28.87 11.64 17.97
C PRO A 655 27.70 11.18 18.85
N ARG A 656 27.89 10.11 19.65
CA ARG A 656 26.89 9.76 20.68
C ARG A 656 27.01 10.74 21.84
N PRO A 657 25.93 11.41 22.26
CA PRO A 657 25.93 12.08 23.55
C PRO A 657 26.13 11.04 24.65
N SER A 658 26.89 11.40 25.69
CA SER A 658 26.97 10.59 26.91
C SER A 658 25.55 10.36 27.45
N PRO A 659 25.21 9.15 27.94
CA PRO A 659 23.88 8.89 28.48
C PRO A 659 23.59 9.92 29.58
N SER A 660 22.52 10.71 29.39
CA SER A 660 22.11 11.72 30.36
C SER A 660 21.68 11.04 31.66
N PRO A 661 22.06 11.54 32.85
CA PRO A 661 21.70 10.93 34.13
C PRO A 661 20.19 10.81 34.37
N GLU A 662 19.34 11.61 33.71
CA GLU A 662 17.88 11.45 33.77
C GLU A 662 17.38 10.15 33.12
N ALA A 663 18.08 9.62 32.11
CA ALA A 663 17.71 8.36 31.46
C ALA A 663 17.93 7.15 32.38
N ALA A 664 18.80 7.25 33.39
CA ALA A 664 19.03 6.21 34.38
C ALA A 664 17.87 6.10 35.40
N GLY A 665 17.07 7.16 35.59
CA GLY A 665 15.93 7.17 36.51
C GLY A 665 14.66 6.51 35.94
N ALA A 666 14.49 6.50 34.62
CA ALA A 666 13.31 5.91 33.96
C ALA A 666 13.44 4.40 33.68
N ALA A 667 14.65 3.84 33.77
CA ALA A 667 14.93 2.42 33.53
C ALA A 667 14.53 1.48 34.70
N ALA A 668 13.94 2.01 35.77
CA ALA A 668 13.60 1.27 36.99
C ALA A 668 12.10 0.89 37.11
N VAL A 669 11.37 0.79 35.99
CA VAL A 669 10.11 0.04 35.97
C VAL A 669 10.43 -1.36 35.46
N THR A 670 10.67 -2.24 36.43
CA THR A 670 10.90 -3.67 36.27
C THR A 670 9.93 -4.31 35.28
N ALA A 671 10.50 -5.03 34.32
CA ALA A 671 9.81 -6.03 33.53
C ALA A 671 8.99 -6.94 34.46
N THR A 672 7.67 -6.98 34.24
CA THR A 672 6.80 -8.02 34.78
C THR A 672 7.36 -9.37 34.32
N PRO A 673 7.56 -10.36 35.21
CA PRO A 673 8.13 -11.63 34.80
C PRO A 673 7.17 -12.33 33.83
N ALA A 674 7.76 -13.01 32.86
CA ALA A 674 7.08 -13.89 31.93
C ALA A 674 6.05 -14.77 32.63
N VAL A 675 4.81 -14.74 32.14
CA VAL A 675 3.82 -15.77 32.46
C VAL A 675 4.32 -17.06 31.85
N THR A 676 4.89 -17.91 32.71
CA THR A 676 5.26 -19.28 32.40
C THR A 676 4.02 -20.09 32.01
N ASP A 677 4.17 -20.92 30.98
CA ASP A 677 3.23 -21.94 30.52
C ASP A 677 2.48 -22.62 31.68
N ALA A 678 1.15 -22.54 31.64
CA ALA A 678 0.27 -23.46 32.36
C ALA A 678 -0.44 -24.36 31.34
N PRO A 679 -0.44 -25.69 31.54
CA PRO A 679 -0.97 -26.62 30.56
C PRO A 679 -2.51 -26.52 30.45
N ALA A 680 -2.98 -26.62 29.21
CA ALA A 680 -4.38 -26.79 28.86
C ALA A 680 -4.92 -28.13 29.40
N SER A 681 -5.35 -28.16 30.67
CA SER A 681 -6.26 -29.18 31.18
C SER A 681 -6.96 -28.69 32.44
N GLN A 682 -8.14 -28.09 32.30
CA GLN A 682 -9.22 -28.16 33.30
C GLN A 682 -10.51 -27.54 32.75
N TYR A 683 -11.09 -28.21 31.74
CA TYR A 683 -12.53 -28.16 31.55
C TYR A 683 -13.18 -29.03 32.62
N GLY A 684 -13.94 -28.41 33.51
CA GLY A 684 -14.65 -29.08 34.59
C GLY A 684 -15.92 -28.34 34.98
N VAL A 685 -16.77 -27.99 34.00
CA VAL A 685 -18.13 -27.54 34.29
C VAL A 685 -19.05 -28.75 34.34
N ARG A 686 -19.48 -29.08 35.56
CA ARG A 686 -20.56 -30.05 35.83
C ARG A 686 -21.90 -29.42 35.46
N TRP A 687 -22.66 -30.08 34.59
CA TRP A 687 -24.10 -29.87 34.49
C TRP A 687 -24.78 -30.67 35.60
N GLY A 688 -25.70 -30.05 36.33
CA GLY A 688 -26.49 -30.73 37.36
C GLY A 688 -27.93 -30.23 37.36
N GLY A 689 -28.85 -31.20 37.35
CA GLY A 689 -30.23 -31.10 37.86
C GLY A 689 -31.27 -30.62 36.89
#